data_AF-A0A2N6ALX5-F1
#
_entry.id   AF-A0A2N6ALX5-F1
#
_cell.length_a   1.000
_cell.length_b   1.000
_cell.length_c   1.000
_cell.angle_alpha   90.00
_cell.angle_beta   90.00
_cell.angle_gamma   90.00
#
_symmetry.space_group_name_H-M   'P 1'
#
loop_
_entity.id
_entity.type
_entity.pdbx_description
1 polymer ?
#
loop_
_entity_poly.entity_id
_entity_poly.type
_entity_poly.pdbx_seq_one_letter_code
_entity_poly.pdbx_strand_id
1 'polypeptide(L)'
;MKKMNPICLALVCILASATISHADYNVLNRETFTEQIGNGVTYTEDLILTERGHISIRILEGSISDGGAGIGVLSNPQVNKRSTLSDFSALEPSSIGIVNGDFFDTGLSVSMGPVVKDGVLMSSSIGDSSFNAAWTDSEGMLQIGAMFEEKYTVKNLSNRKEIAVSYINKPYLEPGEAIVYNASWQGLPPQKPDTVYMGVSDGKVESFKSSVSEFGDEKPDFIVAASGGVKAELMDAFKENQRARLEIDTKPSLSNIGDAIGGGSILLDGGNLPDSFSLPISGLHPRTALGTNMEGDRFYLLAVDGRNPSATGMSETELALYMKGLGVWDAINLDGGGSTEMMARRLGESGLTIENNPSGGAERRIANAIAVISPNASLQPYDFKISVSDDKVALGTSRKLETHFFDKNFNPAEDDSNSIDWVVQGNGKVENGRFYPSEPGLFSVTGTYRGNSHSMDLTCVGNATGIDISPASISLDLGETAEIEAVVHTAQGYDIAVDLQDLSLSFPDRLGTLNGQTFTASNRAASGKISATFQGNTDEIPVSIGYSSFVFNDFESDGDTFSSYPEAVTGSYNLDETIKKTGESSGLMAYDFTKTDASRAAYLNLDHTLYSTPSHLGVWVKGDEGGGHWLRARIKGSDGKTSTIDFARYVDWTGWRFVEAKIPQSAVFPVKLEKVYLVETDPENKTEGRIWFDDFTAFYKTPYSGQLNSTGIKIPDDENLLRSKPEDPELSITVLGNTSPVSTLLDRLIHISLSKLANESDFLVSSGTLSEELGDRITAPVIGGESFSSAGGKNLLVLRLDNSSQNGLRASNPSQIPWLREKLQNASEKNILLSMSYSWKFSDPLEEELVLRWLEEYRIRTGGKTYAATPSADGKMHSRMINGLKIIEAPSTPEVKGLDIFSGLDIMTIHMTEDGLKYTVDPIYNRP
;
A
#
# COMPACT_ATOMS: atom_id res chain seq x y z
N MET A 1 1.35 -2.32 5.66
CA MET A 1 -0.10 -2.59 5.55
C MET A 1 -0.78 -1.31 5.99
N LYS A 2 -1.56 -0.65 5.13
CA LYS A 2 -2.51 0.36 5.64
C LYS A 2 -3.34 -0.38 6.68
N LYS A 3 -3.31 0.04 7.95
CA LYS A 3 -4.29 -0.44 8.93
C LYS A 3 -5.65 -0.28 8.25
N MET A 4 -6.51 -1.29 8.30
CA MET A 4 -7.92 -1.08 7.95
C MET A 4 -8.32 0.18 8.70
N ASN A 5 -8.75 1.20 7.96
CA ASN A 5 -9.19 2.45 8.57
C ASN A 5 -10.30 2.02 9.54
N PRO A 6 -10.19 2.28 10.85
CA PRO A 6 -11.23 1.90 11.80
C PRO A 6 -12.39 2.86 11.58
N ILE A 7 -13.07 2.74 10.44
CA ILE A 7 -14.39 3.29 10.26
C ILE A 7 -15.21 2.59 11.34
N CYS A 8 -15.65 3.38 12.32
CA CYS A 8 -16.66 3.00 13.29
C CYS A 8 -17.66 2.07 12.62
N LEU A 9 -17.62 0.79 12.97
CA LEU A 9 -18.69 -0.13 12.65
C LEU A 9 -19.90 0.38 13.44
N ALA A 10 -20.65 1.31 12.85
CA ALA A 10 -22.10 1.28 12.99
C ALA A 10 -22.53 -0.04 12.36
N LEU A 11 -22.44 -1.10 13.17
CA LEU A 11 -22.65 -2.47 12.81
C LEU A 11 -24.16 -2.63 12.58
N VAL A 12 -24.65 -2.18 11.43
CA VAL A 12 -25.90 -2.73 10.90
C VAL A 12 -25.53 -4.12 10.42
N CYS A 13 -25.44 -5.05 11.38
CA CYS A 13 -25.43 -6.48 11.12
C CYS A 13 -26.80 -6.80 10.51
N ILE A 14 -26.97 -6.59 9.20
CA ILE A 14 -28.05 -7.27 8.50
C ILE A 14 -27.64 -8.74 8.50
N LEU A 15 -28.19 -9.48 9.46
CA LEU A 15 -28.29 -10.93 9.43
C LEU A 15 -29.13 -11.33 8.22
N ALA A 16 -28.56 -11.21 7.02
CA ALA A 16 -28.97 -12.01 5.91
C ALA A 16 -28.23 -13.33 6.07
N SER A 17 -28.81 -14.27 6.83
CA SER A 17 -28.52 -15.69 6.70
C SER A 17 -29.07 -16.19 5.35
N ALA A 18 -28.75 -15.51 4.26
CA ALA A 18 -28.72 -16.15 2.96
C ALA A 18 -27.35 -16.82 2.90
N THR A 19 -27.32 -18.12 3.19
CA THR A 19 -26.20 -18.96 2.77
C THR A 19 -26.04 -18.75 1.26
N ILE A 20 -25.12 -17.88 0.85
CA ILE A 20 -24.63 -17.84 -0.52
C ILE A 20 -23.77 -19.08 -0.69
N SER A 21 -24.43 -20.23 -0.84
CA SER A 21 -23.83 -21.51 -1.22
C SER A 21 -23.54 -21.46 -2.72
N HIS A 22 -22.64 -20.57 -3.14
CA HIS A 22 -22.30 -20.42 -4.55
C HIS A 22 -20.80 -20.39 -4.81
N ALA A 23 -19.93 -20.41 -3.81
CA ALA A 23 -18.49 -20.47 -4.05
C ALA A 23 -17.93 -21.90 -4.00
N ASP A 24 -16.91 -22.20 -4.83
CA ASP A 24 -16.09 -23.43 -4.78
C ASP A 24 -15.26 -23.56 -3.47
N TYR A 25 -15.50 -22.70 -2.48
CA TYR A 25 -14.79 -22.67 -1.21
C TYR A 25 -15.76 -22.57 -0.02
N ASN A 26 -15.35 -23.15 1.10
CA ASN A 26 -16.08 -23.09 2.36
C ASN A 26 -15.79 -21.76 3.08
N VAL A 27 -16.85 -21.07 3.51
CA VAL A 27 -16.78 -19.78 4.23
C VAL A 27 -16.71 -20.05 5.73
N LEU A 28 -15.60 -19.66 6.35
CA LEU A 28 -15.36 -19.81 7.80
C LEU A 28 -15.84 -18.59 8.57
N ASN A 29 -15.66 -17.41 7.98
CA ASN A 29 -16.13 -16.12 8.49
C ASN A 29 -16.34 -15.15 7.33
N ARG A 30 -17.27 -14.21 7.48
CA ARG A 30 -17.50 -13.13 6.52
C ARG A 30 -17.83 -11.85 7.27
N GLU A 31 -17.18 -10.76 6.86
CA GLU A 31 -17.42 -9.41 7.34
C GLU A 31 -17.71 -8.53 6.13
N THR A 32 -18.86 -7.84 6.17
CA THR A 32 -19.31 -7.00 5.06
C THR A 32 -19.61 -5.61 5.62
N PHE A 33 -19.02 -4.59 5.00
CA PHE A 33 -19.30 -3.18 5.28
C PHE A 33 -19.86 -2.55 4.01
N THR A 34 -21.03 -1.92 4.10
CA THR A 34 -21.67 -1.24 2.96
C THR A 34 -21.99 0.19 3.34
N GLU A 35 -21.67 1.11 2.43
CA GLU A 35 -21.89 2.54 2.58
C GLU A 35 -22.50 3.11 1.31
N GLN A 36 -23.52 3.96 1.45
CA GLN A 36 -24.04 4.74 0.34
C GLN A 36 -23.11 5.92 0.07
N ILE A 37 -22.59 6.04 -1.15
CA ILE A 37 -21.60 7.07 -1.54
C ILE A 37 -22.10 8.01 -2.64
N GLY A 38 -23.29 7.73 -3.19
CA GLY A 38 -23.94 8.48 -4.25
C GLY A 38 -25.45 8.19 -4.28
N ASN A 39 -26.20 8.98 -5.03
CA ASN A 39 -27.61 8.68 -5.26
C ASN A 39 -27.76 7.32 -5.97
N GLY A 40 -28.32 6.33 -5.27
CA GLY A 40 -28.45 4.98 -5.79
C GLY A 40 -27.12 4.23 -6.00
N VAL A 41 -26.01 4.67 -5.39
CA VAL A 41 -24.70 4.02 -5.48
C VAL A 41 -24.17 3.66 -4.09
N THR A 42 -23.77 2.41 -3.94
CA THR A 42 -23.15 1.88 -2.72
C THR A 42 -21.74 1.37 -3.00
N TYR A 43 -20.86 1.61 -2.04
CA TYR A 43 -19.57 0.96 -1.93
C TYR A 43 -19.64 -0.14 -0.86
N THR A 44 -19.15 -1.33 -1.18
CA THR A 44 -19.10 -2.46 -0.24
C THR A 44 -17.68 -3.02 -0.14
N GLU A 45 -17.24 -3.26 1.08
CA GLU A 45 -16.10 -4.13 1.40
C GLU A 45 -16.62 -5.47 1.87
N ASP A 46 -16.11 -6.54 1.28
CA ASP A 46 -16.46 -7.89 1.68
C ASP A 46 -15.19 -8.68 1.94
N LEU A 47 -14.97 -9.03 3.21
CA LEU A 47 -13.82 -9.79 3.68
C LEU A 47 -14.30 -11.20 4.07
N ILE A 48 -13.88 -12.19 3.28
CA ILE A 48 -14.29 -13.58 3.44
C ILE A 48 -13.08 -14.40 3.88
N LEU A 49 -13.14 -15.00 5.06
CA LEU A 49 -12.17 -15.99 5.50
C LEU A 49 -12.62 -17.38 5.03
N THR A 50 -11.77 -18.04 4.27
CA THR A 50 -11.98 -19.40 3.75
C THR A 50 -10.91 -20.35 4.27
N GLU A 51 -10.99 -21.65 3.96
CA GLU A 51 -9.96 -22.63 4.34
C GLU A 51 -8.56 -22.29 3.79
N ARG A 52 -8.51 -21.66 2.60
CA ARG A 52 -7.25 -21.26 1.95
C ARG A 52 -6.70 -19.90 2.42
N GLY A 53 -7.48 -19.12 3.17
CA GLY A 53 -7.12 -17.78 3.63
C GLY A 53 -8.19 -16.74 3.31
N HIS A 54 -7.85 -15.47 3.51
CA HIS A 54 -8.74 -14.34 3.27
C HIS A 54 -8.95 -14.06 1.77
N ILE A 55 -10.14 -13.60 1.42
CA ILE A 55 -10.51 -13.00 0.14
C ILE A 55 -11.06 -11.61 0.48
N SER A 56 -10.44 -10.58 -0.09
CA SER A 56 -10.82 -9.17 0.11
C SER A 56 -11.40 -8.64 -1.20
N ILE A 57 -12.64 -8.18 -1.16
CA ILE A 57 -13.40 -7.73 -2.32
C ILE A 57 -13.87 -6.30 -2.06
N ARG A 58 -13.75 -5.44 -3.08
CA ARG A 58 -14.35 -4.11 -3.14
C ARG A 58 -15.40 -4.10 -4.24
N ILE A 59 -16.56 -3.53 -3.96
CA ILE A 59 -17.71 -3.52 -4.86
C ILE A 59 -18.25 -2.10 -4.94
N LEU A 60 -18.40 -1.60 -6.16
CA LEU A 60 -19.27 -0.45 -6.46
C LEU A 60 -20.50 -0.98 -7.19
N GLU A 61 -21.66 -0.74 -6.61
CA GLU A 61 -22.95 -1.13 -7.16
C GLU A 61 -23.85 0.09 -7.23
N GLY A 62 -24.58 0.25 -8.33
CA GLY A 62 -25.55 1.34 -8.40
C GLY A 62 -26.48 1.31 -9.60
N SER A 63 -27.43 2.24 -9.61
CA SER A 63 -28.39 2.41 -10.70
C SER A 63 -28.00 3.53 -11.64
N ILE A 64 -28.28 3.31 -12.94
CA ILE A 64 -28.02 4.22 -14.06
C ILE A 64 -29.29 5.03 -14.44
N SER A 65 -30.46 4.68 -13.91
CA SER A 65 -31.74 5.31 -14.27
C SER A 65 -32.04 6.61 -13.51
N ASP A 66 -32.89 7.48 -14.10
CA ASP A 66 -33.51 8.71 -13.56
C ASP A 66 -32.82 9.38 -12.34
N GLY A 67 -31.68 10.03 -12.59
CA GLY A 67 -30.94 10.79 -11.57
C GLY A 67 -29.92 9.95 -10.78
N GLY A 68 -29.72 8.69 -11.15
CA GLY A 68 -28.64 7.81 -10.70
C GLY A 68 -27.27 8.15 -11.29
N ALA A 69 -26.30 7.24 -11.13
CA ALA A 69 -24.94 7.47 -11.58
C ALA A 69 -24.70 7.01 -13.03
N GLY A 70 -23.85 7.72 -13.75
CA GLY A 70 -23.39 7.31 -15.08
C GLY A 70 -22.21 6.34 -15.02
N ILE A 71 -22.04 5.52 -16.05
CA ILE A 71 -20.82 4.76 -16.30
C ILE A 71 -20.10 5.38 -17.51
N GLY A 72 -18.82 5.69 -17.33
CA GLY A 72 -17.99 6.29 -18.37
C GLY A 72 -16.64 5.61 -18.51
N VAL A 73 -16.08 5.65 -19.71
CA VAL A 73 -14.73 5.17 -19.99
C VAL A 73 -13.73 6.31 -19.82
N LEU A 74 -12.67 6.06 -19.06
CA LEU A 74 -11.52 6.95 -18.93
C LEU A 74 -10.37 6.41 -19.76
N SER A 75 -9.88 7.21 -20.70
CA SER A 75 -8.68 6.91 -21.49
C SER A 75 -7.91 8.18 -21.75
N ASN A 76 -6.60 8.04 -21.96
CA ASN A 76 -5.80 9.16 -22.44
C ASN A 76 -6.33 9.56 -23.82
N PRO A 77 -6.33 10.86 -24.17
CA PRO A 77 -6.65 11.29 -25.54
C PRO A 77 -5.77 10.60 -26.59
N GLN A 78 -4.56 10.20 -26.18
CA GLN A 78 -3.66 9.37 -26.97
C GLN A 78 -3.65 7.93 -26.41
N VAL A 79 -4.18 6.97 -27.17
CA VAL A 79 -4.47 5.60 -26.70
C VAL A 79 -3.23 4.71 -26.54
N ASN A 80 -2.06 5.15 -27.01
CA ASN A 80 -0.77 4.49 -26.83
C ASN A 80 0.01 5.04 -25.61
N LYS A 81 -0.70 5.58 -24.62
CA LYS A 81 -0.16 6.01 -23.33
C LYS A 81 -0.85 5.28 -22.18
N ARG A 82 -0.07 5.03 -21.12
CA ARG A 82 -0.57 4.49 -19.86
C ARG A 82 -0.42 5.50 -18.73
N SER A 83 -1.41 5.51 -17.84
CA SER A 83 -1.48 6.37 -16.65
C SER A 83 -1.92 5.54 -15.45
N THR A 84 -1.69 6.02 -14.23
CA THR A 84 -2.24 5.35 -13.03
C THR A 84 -3.74 5.61 -12.90
N LEU A 85 -4.42 4.88 -12.02
CA LEU A 85 -5.84 5.13 -11.74
C LEU A 85 -6.04 6.54 -11.14
N SER A 86 -5.11 6.98 -10.29
CA SER A 86 -5.08 8.36 -9.76
C SER A 86 -4.93 9.41 -10.85
N ASP A 87 -4.07 9.19 -11.87
CA ASP A 87 -3.97 10.12 -13.01
C ASP A 87 -5.28 10.18 -13.81
N PHE A 88 -5.97 9.04 -13.97
CA PHE A 88 -7.27 8.98 -14.66
C PHE A 88 -8.37 9.72 -13.89
N SER A 89 -8.33 9.72 -12.56
CA SER A 89 -9.31 10.44 -11.74
C SER A 89 -9.38 11.94 -12.05
N ALA A 90 -8.26 12.53 -12.50
CA ALA A 90 -8.22 13.94 -12.89
C ALA A 90 -8.95 14.24 -14.21
N LEU A 91 -9.24 13.23 -15.03
CA LEU A 91 -9.98 13.39 -16.29
C LEU A 91 -11.49 13.50 -16.07
N GLU A 92 -12.01 12.98 -14.94
CA GLU A 92 -13.43 13.02 -14.60
C GLU A 92 -13.64 13.40 -13.13
N PRO A 93 -13.59 14.70 -12.79
CA PRO A 93 -13.71 15.19 -11.42
C PRO A 93 -15.07 14.88 -10.75
N SER A 94 -16.10 14.54 -11.54
CA SER A 94 -17.42 14.16 -11.02
C SER A 94 -17.51 12.67 -10.66
N SER A 95 -16.41 11.93 -10.80
CA SER A 95 -16.35 10.52 -10.46
C SER A 95 -16.43 10.29 -8.95
N ILE A 96 -17.20 9.27 -8.57
CA ILE A 96 -17.34 8.78 -7.18
C ILE A 96 -16.72 7.40 -6.99
N GLY A 97 -16.31 6.76 -8.08
CA GLY A 97 -15.54 5.53 -8.05
C GLY A 97 -14.94 5.21 -9.41
N ILE A 98 -13.79 4.55 -9.43
CA ILE A 98 -13.07 4.20 -10.66
C ILE A 98 -12.47 2.82 -10.47
N VAL A 99 -12.50 1.97 -11.50
CA VAL A 99 -11.70 0.73 -11.56
C VAL A 99 -10.86 0.68 -12.82
N ASN A 100 -9.80 -0.12 -12.82
CA ASN A 100 -9.05 -0.39 -14.05
C ASN A 100 -9.92 -1.07 -15.12
N GLY A 101 -9.55 -0.86 -16.38
CA GLY A 101 -10.31 -1.35 -17.54
C GLY A 101 -9.69 -2.55 -18.24
N ASP A 102 -9.54 -2.39 -19.55
CA ASP A 102 -9.19 -3.43 -20.53
C ASP A 102 -7.78 -4.00 -20.32
N PHE A 103 -7.58 -5.19 -20.88
CA PHE A 103 -6.27 -5.77 -21.12
C PHE A 103 -5.47 -4.87 -22.07
N PHE A 104 -4.14 -4.89 -21.92
CA PHE A 104 -3.27 -4.08 -22.75
C PHE A 104 -1.90 -4.74 -22.96
N ASP A 105 -1.24 -4.35 -24.05
CA ASP A 105 0.12 -4.77 -24.33
C ASP A 105 1.08 -3.97 -23.44
N THR A 106 1.73 -4.66 -22.50
CA THR A 106 2.62 -4.02 -21.54
C THR A 106 3.87 -3.38 -22.17
N GLY A 107 4.29 -3.84 -23.35
CA GLY A 107 5.40 -3.29 -24.10
C GLY A 107 5.00 -2.13 -25.01
N LEU A 108 3.81 -2.22 -25.62
CA LEU A 108 3.35 -1.26 -26.63
C LEU A 108 2.34 -0.24 -26.11
N SER A 109 1.87 -0.39 -24.86
CA SER A 109 1.01 0.57 -24.14
C SER A 109 -0.35 0.83 -24.80
N VAL A 110 -0.91 -0.17 -25.51
CA VAL A 110 -2.22 -0.09 -26.18
C VAL A 110 -3.18 -1.15 -25.64
N SER A 111 -4.46 -0.82 -25.61
CA SER A 111 -5.54 -1.75 -25.21
C SER A 111 -5.67 -2.92 -26.19
N MET A 112 -6.25 -4.04 -25.76
CA MET A 112 -6.54 -5.21 -26.62
C MET A 112 -7.91 -5.06 -27.30
N GLY A 113 -8.92 -4.66 -26.55
CA GLY A 113 -10.24 -4.33 -27.08
C GLY A 113 -10.38 -2.88 -27.53
N PRO A 114 -11.63 -2.47 -27.84
CA PRO A 114 -11.92 -1.18 -28.40
C PRO A 114 -11.93 -0.13 -27.30
N VAL A 115 -11.73 1.11 -27.70
CA VAL A 115 -11.96 2.28 -26.87
C VAL A 115 -12.87 3.20 -27.65
N VAL A 116 -14.12 3.32 -27.20
CA VAL A 116 -15.10 4.27 -27.75
C VAL A 116 -15.44 5.27 -26.65
N LYS A 117 -15.40 6.55 -27.00
CA LYS A 117 -15.78 7.66 -26.13
C LYS A 117 -16.75 8.56 -26.87
N ASP A 118 -17.93 8.80 -26.30
CA ASP A 118 -18.98 9.63 -26.91
C ASP A 118 -19.30 9.24 -28.37
N GLY A 119 -19.40 7.95 -28.65
CA GLY A 119 -19.65 7.39 -29.98
C GLY A 119 -18.47 7.51 -30.98
N VAL A 120 -17.29 7.94 -30.52
CA VAL A 120 -16.08 8.05 -31.34
C VAL A 120 -15.12 6.90 -31.03
N LEU A 121 -14.78 6.11 -32.05
CA LEU A 121 -13.79 5.04 -31.94
C LEU A 121 -12.37 5.61 -31.86
N MET A 122 -11.77 5.53 -30.68
CA MET A 122 -10.38 5.94 -30.41
C MET A 122 -9.38 4.84 -30.71
N SER A 123 -9.73 3.57 -30.51
CA SER A 123 -8.89 2.41 -30.86
C SER A 123 -9.79 1.20 -31.17
N SER A 124 -9.46 0.41 -32.19
CA SER A 124 -10.21 -0.79 -32.57
C SER A 124 -9.97 -1.98 -31.63
N SER A 125 -10.63 -3.11 -31.86
CA SER A 125 -10.15 -4.42 -31.42
C SER A 125 -8.78 -4.79 -32.00
N ILE A 126 -8.14 -5.81 -31.43
CA ILE A 126 -7.11 -6.63 -32.11
C ILE A 126 -7.69 -7.78 -32.95
N GLY A 127 -9.00 -7.98 -32.98
CA GLY A 127 -9.67 -9.00 -33.80
C GLY A 127 -9.58 -10.44 -33.25
N ASP A 128 -9.06 -10.61 -32.04
CA ASP A 128 -9.04 -11.89 -31.33
C ASP A 128 -10.38 -12.12 -30.61
N SER A 129 -11.07 -13.19 -30.98
CA SER A 129 -12.38 -13.58 -30.44
C SER A 129 -12.37 -13.95 -28.95
N SER A 130 -11.20 -14.04 -28.33
CA SER A 130 -11.05 -14.29 -26.90
C SER A 130 -11.42 -13.04 -26.07
N PHE A 131 -11.31 -11.85 -26.66
CA PHE A 131 -11.63 -10.57 -26.02
C PHE A 131 -13.06 -10.13 -26.33
N ASN A 132 -13.73 -9.60 -25.32
CA ASN A 132 -15.11 -9.11 -25.38
C ASN A 132 -15.14 -7.61 -25.05
N ALA A 133 -16.33 -7.03 -24.96
CA ALA A 133 -16.47 -5.63 -24.62
C ALA A 133 -17.71 -5.37 -23.74
N ALA A 134 -17.67 -4.23 -23.08
CA ALA A 134 -18.83 -3.62 -22.45
C ALA A 134 -19.04 -2.23 -23.04
N TRP A 135 -20.30 -1.81 -23.18
CA TRP A 135 -20.64 -0.48 -23.69
C TRP A 135 -21.92 0.04 -23.08
N THR A 136 -22.08 1.36 -23.06
CA THR A 136 -23.36 2.01 -22.81
C THR A 136 -24.04 2.27 -24.14
N ASP A 137 -25.34 2.03 -24.22
CA ASP A 137 -26.13 2.45 -25.38
C ASP A 137 -26.42 3.97 -25.36
N SER A 138 -27.16 4.47 -26.35
CA SER A 138 -27.53 5.88 -26.44
C SER A 138 -28.44 6.39 -25.30
N GLU A 139 -29.05 5.48 -24.55
CA GLU A 139 -29.86 5.79 -23.35
C GLU A 139 -29.03 5.67 -22.06
N GLY A 140 -27.75 5.27 -22.16
CA GLY A 140 -26.83 5.08 -21.04
C GLY A 140 -26.88 3.68 -20.43
N MET A 141 -27.71 2.77 -20.98
CA MET A 141 -27.91 1.44 -20.43
C MET A 141 -26.70 0.56 -20.73
N LEU A 142 -26.23 -0.18 -19.73
CA LEU A 142 -25.04 -1.00 -19.82
C LEU A 142 -25.34 -2.32 -20.54
N GLN A 143 -24.46 -2.67 -21.48
CA GLN A 143 -24.49 -3.90 -22.26
C GLN A 143 -23.13 -4.59 -22.17
N ILE A 144 -23.13 -5.92 -22.14
CA ILE A 144 -21.92 -6.75 -22.08
C ILE A 144 -22.07 -7.87 -23.11
N GLY A 145 -21.02 -8.12 -23.89
CA GLY A 145 -21.05 -9.22 -24.85
C GLY A 145 -19.83 -9.28 -25.76
N ALA A 146 -19.92 -10.15 -26.77
CA ALA A 146 -18.94 -10.18 -27.84
C ALA A 146 -18.81 -8.79 -28.48
N MET A 147 -17.57 -8.42 -28.78
CA MET A 147 -17.26 -7.13 -29.38
C MET A 147 -17.94 -6.97 -30.75
N PHE A 148 -18.06 -5.72 -31.20
CA PHE A 148 -18.72 -5.37 -32.44
C PHE A 148 -18.23 -6.18 -33.64
N GLU A 149 -19.12 -6.47 -34.58
CA GLU A 149 -18.67 -6.77 -35.95
C GLU A 149 -18.05 -5.49 -36.50
N GLU A 150 -16.72 -5.44 -36.61
CA GLU A 150 -15.98 -4.25 -37.02
C GLU A 150 -15.51 -4.38 -38.49
N LYS A 151 -15.86 -3.39 -39.31
CA LYS A 151 -15.33 -3.25 -40.67
C LYS A 151 -14.83 -1.83 -40.92
N TYR A 152 -13.56 -1.73 -41.26
CA TYR A 152 -12.89 -0.47 -41.53
C TYR A 152 -12.48 -0.39 -43.01
N THR A 153 -12.82 0.71 -43.67
CA THR A 153 -12.41 0.94 -45.05
C THR A 153 -11.98 2.39 -45.26
N VAL A 154 -10.92 2.60 -46.04
CA VAL A 154 -10.60 3.93 -46.57
C VAL A 154 -11.12 3.98 -48.00
N LYS A 155 -12.10 4.86 -48.25
CA LYS A 155 -12.74 5.01 -49.55
C LYS A 155 -12.21 6.22 -50.30
N ASN A 156 -11.93 6.00 -51.58
CA ASN A 156 -11.66 7.07 -52.52
C ASN A 156 -12.98 7.56 -53.10
N LEU A 157 -13.39 8.78 -52.73
CA LEU A 157 -14.67 9.34 -53.17
C LEU A 157 -14.64 9.81 -54.63
N SER A 158 -13.46 9.94 -55.24
CA SER A 158 -13.31 10.36 -56.62
C SER A 158 -13.50 9.21 -57.62
N ASN A 159 -13.13 7.97 -57.26
CA ASN A 159 -13.18 6.81 -58.16
C ASN A 159 -13.92 5.58 -57.59
N ARG A 160 -14.41 5.66 -56.34
CA ARG A 160 -15.14 4.60 -55.61
C ARG A 160 -14.33 3.34 -55.31
N LYS A 161 -13.00 3.37 -55.45
CA LYS A 161 -12.13 2.30 -54.95
C LYS A 161 -12.01 2.39 -53.42
N GLU A 162 -11.76 1.26 -52.78
CA GLU A 162 -11.64 1.15 -51.33
C GLU A 162 -10.48 0.25 -50.93
N ILE A 163 -9.91 0.52 -49.76
CA ILE A 163 -8.88 -0.30 -49.12
C ILE A 163 -9.42 -0.76 -47.78
N ALA A 164 -9.39 -2.08 -47.55
CA ALA A 164 -9.71 -2.68 -46.27
C ALA A 164 -8.62 -2.34 -45.25
N VAL A 165 -9.04 -2.01 -44.03
CA VAL A 165 -8.15 -1.68 -42.92
C VAL A 165 -8.35 -2.72 -41.83
N SER A 166 -7.26 -3.29 -41.31
CA SER A 166 -7.30 -4.30 -40.26
C SER A 166 -7.60 -3.65 -38.91
N TYR A 167 -6.91 -2.56 -38.57
CA TYR A 167 -7.00 -1.92 -37.24
C TYR A 167 -6.96 -0.40 -37.29
N ILE A 168 -7.46 0.22 -36.23
CA ILE A 168 -7.35 1.66 -35.96
C ILE A 168 -6.53 1.85 -34.70
N ASN A 169 -5.45 2.63 -34.80
CA ASN A 169 -4.54 2.98 -33.70
C ASN A 169 -3.99 1.75 -32.96
N LYS A 170 -3.53 0.74 -33.70
CA LYS A 170 -2.82 -0.44 -33.19
C LYS A 170 -1.42 -0.57 -33.82
N PRO A 171 -0.42 -1.08 -33.09
CA PRO A 171 0.95 -1.21 -33.58
C PRO A 171 1.22 -2.47 -34.43
N TYR A 172 0.21 -3.33 -34.59
CA TYR A 172 0.32 -4.70 -35.13
C TYR A 172 0.25 -4.77 -36.67
N LEU A 173 0.93 -3.86 -37.38
CA LEU A 173 0.93 -3.90 -38.85
C LEU A 173 1.71 -5.13 -39.34
N GLU A 174 1.01 -6.10 -39.93
CA GLU A 174 1.60 -7.28 -40.57
C GLU A 174 1.69 -7.14 -42.11
N PRO A 175 2.53 -7.95 -42.79
CA PRO A 175 2.60 -7.94 -44.25
C PRO A 175 1.27 -8.31 -44.90
N GLY A 176 0.81 -7.49 -45.85
CA GLY A 176 -0.47 -7.69 -46.53
C GLY A 176 -1.67 -7.04 -45.83
N GLU A 177 -1.43 -6.13 -44.88
CA GLU A 177 -2.47 -5.40 -44.18
C GLU A 177 -2.34 -3.87 -44.35
N ALA A 178 -3.39 -3.16 -43.93
CA ALA A 178 -3.36 -1.72 -43.72
C ALA A 178 -3.88 -1.36 -42.32
N ILE A 179 -3.25 -0.38 -41.67
CA ILE A 179 -3.68 0.21 -40.39
C ILE A 179 -3.87 1.70 -40.56
N VAL A 180 -4.89 2.24 -39.90
CA VAL A 180 -5.11 3.69 -39.82
C VAL A 180 -4.67 4.22 -38.46
N TYR A 181 -3.91 5.30 -38.49
CA TYR A 181 -3.52 6.08 -37.31
C TYR A 181 -4.13 7.47 -37.40
N ASN A 182 -4.87 7.91 -36.38
CA ASN A 182 -5.53 9.22 -36.35
C ASN A 182 -5.05 10.06 -35.16
N ALA A 183 -5.74 11.16 -34.87
CA ALA A 183 -5.41 12.06 -33.77
C ALA A 183 -5.36 11.40 -32.38
N SER A 184 -5.93 10.21 -32.18
CA SER A 184 -5.82 9.44 -30.93
C SER A 184 -4.51 8.65 -30.80
N TRP A 185 -3.61 8.69 -31.79
CA TRP A 185 -2.27 8.07 -31.70
C TRP A 185 -1.19 9.11 -31.42
N GLN A 186 -0.43 8.91 -30.33
CA GLN A 186 0.67 9.82 -30.00
C GLN A 186 1.81 9.66 -30.99
N GLY A 187 2.31 10.80 -31.46
CA GLY A 187 3.45 10.83 -32.38
C GLY A 187 3.08 10.32 -33.77
N LEU A 188 4.09 9.96 -34.53
CA LEU A 188 3.90 9.32 -35.82
C LEU A 188 3.67 7.81 -35.65
N PRO A 189 3.03 7.14 -36.62
CA PRO A 189 2.96 5.68 -36.67
C PRO A 189 4.34 5.01 -36.49
N PRO A 190 4.40 3.78 -35.96
CA PRO A 190 5.64 3.01 -35.93
C PRO A 190 6.20 2.81 -37.35
N GLN A 191 7.49 3.10 -37.54
CA GLN A 191 8.17 2.79 -38.80
C GLN A 191 8.29 1.27 -38.99
N LYS A 192 7.74 0.76 -40.08
CA LYS A 192 7.82 -0.65 -40.49
C LYS A 192 8.52 -0.82 -41.85
N PRO A 193 9.25 -1.93 -42.08
CA PRO A 193 9.79 -2.28 -43.38
C PRO A 193 8.69 -2.48 -44.43
N ASP A 194 9.03 -2.31 -45.71
CA ASP A 194 8.14 -2.57 -46.85
C ASP A 194 6.74 -1.92 -46.76
N THR A 195 6.67 -0.73 -46.15
CA THR A 195 5.41 -0.03 -45.86
C THR A 195 5.36 1.30 -46.60
N VAL A 196 4.18 1.68 -47.10
CA VAL A 196 3.87 3.04 -47.58
C VAL A 196 2.87 3.68 -46.64
N TYR A 197 3.11 4.96 -46.35
CA TYR A 197 2.25 5.78 -45.51
C TYR A 197 1.54 6.82 -46.38
N MET A 198 0.21 6.77 -46.41
CA MET A 198 -0.63 7.77 -47.09
C MET A 198 -1.20 8.74 -46.06
N GLY A 199 -0.82 10.02 -46.13
CA GLY A 199 -1.38 11.09 -45.30
C GLY A 199 -2.66 11.65 -45.91
N VAL A 200 -3.68 11.86 -45.08
CA VAL A 200 -4.94 12.49 -45.48
C VAL A 200 -5.22 13.70 -44.58
N SER A 201 -5.43 14.85 -45.20
CA SER A 201 -5.66 16.14 -44.54
C SER A 201 -6.83 16.86 -45.22
N ASP A 202 -7.78 17.40 -44.44
CA ASP A 202 -9.03 18.00 -44.94
C ASP A 202 -9.78 17.08 -45.93
N GLY A 203 -9.80 15.78 -45.61
CA GLY A 203 -10.43 14.74 -46.43
C GLY A 203 -9.81 14.53 -47.81
N LYS A 204 -8.57 14.99 -48.04
CA LYS A 204 -7.81 14.78 -49.29
C LYS A 204 -6.48 14.11 -49.02
N VAL A 205 -6.07 13.25 -49.95
CA VAL A 205 -4.74 12.62 -49.92
C VAL A 205 -3.69 13.71 -50.13
N GLU A 206 -2.84 13.91 -49.13
CA GLU A 206 -1.79 14.92 -49.16
C GLU A 206 -0.54 14.37 -49.85
N SER A 207 -0.03 13.23 -49.39
CA SER A 207 1.19 12.61 -49.93
C SER A 207 1.30 11.12 -49.58
N PHE A 208 2.18 10.43 -50.31
CA PHE A 208 2.63 9.07 -50.00
C PHE A 208 4.11 9.11 -49.59
N LYS A 209 4.43 8.52 -48.44
CA LYS A 209 5.78 8.49 -47.87
C LYS A 209 6.27 7.06 -47.69
N SER A 210 7.58 6.86 -47.82
CA SER A 210 8.25 5.58 -47.54
C SER A 210 8.76 5.50 -46.10
N SER A 211 9.05 6.66 -45.52
CA SER A 211 9.38 6.84 -44.12
C SER A 211 8.37 7.78 -43.47
N VAL A 212 7.86 7.39 -42.31
CA VAL A 212 6.87 8.15 -41.57
C VAL A 212 7.42 9.50 -41.10
N SER A 213 8.74 9.62 -40.87
CA SER A 213 9.40 10.87 -40.50
C SER A 213 9.32 11.97 -41.58
N GLU A 214 8.98 11.61 -42.82
CA GLU A 214 8.86 12.56 -43.93
C GLU A 214 7.61 13.45 -43.85
N PHE A 215 6.67 13.19 -42.92
CA PHE A 215 5.54 14.08 -42.65
C PHE A 215 5.94 15.33 -41.83
N GLY A 216 7.09 15.30 -41.14
CA GLY A 216 7.51 16.41 -40.27
C GLY A 216 6.63 16.58 -39.03
N ASP A 217 6.53 17.81 -38.53
CA ASP A 217 5.84 18.13 -37.28
C ASP A 217 4.32 18.30 -37.43
N GLU A 218 3.85 18.74 -38.61
CA GLU A 218 2.42 18.84 -38.92
C GLU A 218 1.90 17.48 -39.39
N LYS A 219 1.03 16.87 -38.58
CA LYS A 219 0.47 15.56 -38.91
C LYS A 219 -0.80 15.69 -39.75
N PRO A 220 -0.99 14.80 -40.73
CA PRO A 220 -2.28 14.62 -41.37
C PRO A 220 -3.39 14.26 -40.36
N ASP A 221 -4.65 14.50 -40.72
CA ASP A 221 -5.83 14.12 -39.91
C ASP A 221 -5.82 12.60 -39.60
N PHE A 222 -5.44 11.80 -40.60
CA PHE A 222 -5.08 10.40 -40.40
C PHE A 222 -4.04 9.92 -41.41
N ILE A 223 -3.29 8.89 -41.04
CA ILE A 223 -2.28 8.21 -41.85
C ILE A 223 -2.71 6.76 -42.06
N VAL A 224 -2.70 6.29 -43.30
CA VAL A 224 -2.87 4.88 -43.66
C VAL A 224 -1.50 4.27 -43.88
N ALA A 225 -1.11 3.32 -43.03
CA ALA A 225 0.11 2.53 -43.21
C ALA A 225 -0.25 1.19 -43.88
N ALA A 226 0.25 0.93 -45.08
CA ALA A 226 -0.03 -0.29 -45.84
C ALA A 226 1.27 -1.06 -46.17
N SER A 227 1.27 -2.36 -45.92
CA SER A 227 2.43 -3.24 -46.06
C SER A 227 2.19 -4.35 -47.09
N GLY A 228 3.27 -4.89 -47.67
CA GLY A 228 3.21 -6.01 -48.61
C GLY A 228 2.37 -5.71 -49.86
N GLY A 229 1.46 -6.63 -50.22
CA GLY A 229 0.63 -6.50 -51.43
C GLY A 229 -0.32 -5.28 -51.40
N VAL A 230 -0.85 -4.94 -50.22
CA VAL A 230 -1.83 -3.85 -50.04
C VAL A 230 -1.23 -2.47 -50.35
N LYS A 231 0.10 -2.31 -50.26
CA LYS A 231 0.80 -1.10 -50.72
C LYS A 231 0.48 -0.77 -52.18
N ALA A 232 0.57 -1.76 -53.07
CA ALA A 232 0.33 -1.55 -54.49
C ALA A 232 -1.15 -1.22 -54.75
N GLU A 233 -2.06 -1.86 -54.03
CA GLU A 233 -3.49 -1.59 -54.08
C GLU A 233 -3.80 -0.16 -53.61
N LEU A 234 -3.22 0.28 -52.49
CA LEU A 234 -3.38 1.63 -51.96
C LEU A 234 -2.90 2.69 -52.97
N MET A 235 -1.72 2.49 -53.57
CA MET A 235 -1.15 3.41 -54.55
C MET A 235 -1.88 3.40 -55.90
N ASP A 236 -2.57 2.33 -56.27
CA ASP A 236 -3.45 2.27 -57.45
C ASP A 236 -4.84 2.86 -57.16
N ALA A 237 -5.31 2.72 -55.92
CA ALA A 237 -6.61 3.22 -55.49
C ALA A 237 -6.62 4.74 -55.28
N PHE A 238 -5.52 5.33 -54.81
CA PHE A 238 -5.44 6.74 -54.41
C PHE A 238 -4.31 7.50 -55.12
N LYS A 239 -4.52 8.80 -55.34
CA LYS A 239 -3.53 9.77 -55.81
C LYS A 239 -3.65 11.06 -55.00
N GLU A 240 -2.59 11.85 -54.94
CA GLU A 240 -2.59 13.16 -54.27
C GLU A 240 -3.74 14.06 -54.76
N ASN A 241 -4.27 14.89 -53.85
CA ASN A 241 -5.45 15.74 -53.99
C ASN A 241 -6.79 15.01 -54.23
N GLN A 242 -6.83 13.67 -54.29
CA GLN A 242 -8.10 12.94 -54.34
C GLN A 242 -8.76 12.88 -52.97
N ARG A 243 -10.09 12.80 -52.95
CA ARG A 243 -10.85 12.77 -51.71
C ARG A 243 -10.81 11.37 -51.09
N ALA A 244 -10.37 11.29 -49.84
CA ALA A 244 -10.32 10.06 -49.07
C ALA A 244 -11.17 10.20 -47.80
N ARG A 245 -11.88 9.14 -47.43
CA ARG A 245 -12.67 9.08 -46.20
C ARG A 245 -12.47 7.74 -45.52
N LEU A 246 -12.19 7.77 -44.22
CA LEU A 246 -12.30 6.60 -43.36
C LEU A 246 -13.79 6.33 -43.08
N GLU A 247 -14.25 5.14 -43.43
CA GLU A 247 -15.56 4.62 -43.06
C GLU A 247 -15.39 3.50 -42.04
N ILE A 248 -16.09 3.65 -40.92
CA ILE A 248 -16.13 2.72 -39.80
C ILE A 248 -17.57 2.21 -39.73
N ASP A 249 -17.74 0.91 -39.96
CA ASP A 249 -19.02 0.21 -39.87
C ASP A 249 -18.92 -0.80 -38.74
N THR A 250 -19.75 -0.63 -37.71
CA THR A 250 -19.78 -1.47 -36.52
C THR A 250 -21.20 -1.99 -36.27
N LYS A 251 -21.31 -3.15 -35.63
CA LYS A 251 -22.59 -3.63 -35.08
C LYS A 251 -22.49 -3.94 -33.59
N PRO A 252 -23.26 -3.26 -32.71
CA PRO A 252 -24.10 -2.08 -32.99
C PRO A 252 -23.33 -0.89 -33.58
N SER A 253 -24.06 0.00 -34.25
CA SER A 253 -23.49 1.23 -34.83
C SER A 253 -22.93 2.11 -33.73
N LEU A 254 -21.75 2.71 -33.94
CA LEU A 254 -21.15 3.71 -33.05
C LEU A 254 -22.10 4.85 -32.68
N SER A 255 -23.06 5.20 -33.54
CA SER A 255 -24.06 6.22 -33.25
C SER A 255 -25.08 5.85 -32.16
N ASN A 256 -25.16 4.56 -31.81
CA ASN A 256 -26.02 4.03 -30.75
C ASN A 256 -25.21 3.67 -29.49
N ILE A 257 -23.92 4.04 -29.45
CA ILE A 257 -23.01 3.74 -28.34
C ILE A 257 -22.59 5.06 -27.71
N GLY A 258 -22.70 5.16 -26.39
CA GLY A 258 -22.07 6.22 -25.62
C GLY A 258 -20.57 5.93 -25.50
N ASP A 259 -20.21 5.11 -24.53
CA ASP A 259 -18.83 4.67 -24.30
C ASP A 259 -18.70 3.16 -24.48
N ALA A 260 -17.52 2.68 -24.90
CA ALA A 260 -17.21 1.26 -24.94
C ALA A 260 -15.76 0.98 -24.53
N ILE A 261 -15.56 -0.15 -23.87
CA ILE A 261 -14.26 -0.61 -23.38
C ILE A 261 -14.12 -2.12 -23.59
N GLY A 262 -12.90 -2.54 -23.91
CA GLY A 262 -12.56 -3.96 -23.99
C GLY A 262 -12.52 -4.65 -22.63
N GLY A 263 -12.61 -5.98 -22.69
CA GLY A 263 -12.37 -6.88 -21.58
C GLY A 263 -12.02 -8.28 -22.07
N GLY A 264 -11.80 -9.20 -21.14
CA GLY A 264 -11.48 -10.60 -21.41
C GLY A 264 -12.73 -11.47 -21.46
N SER A 265 -12.73 -12.55 -20.69
CA SER A 265 -13.80 -13.54 -20.63
C SER A 265 -15.15 -12.95 -20.20
N ILE A 266 -16.23 -13.37 -20.87
CA ILE A 266 -17.57 -13.30 -20.29
C ILE A 266 -17.62 -14.24 -19.09
N LEU A 267 -17.99 -13.71 -17.93
CA LEU A 267 -18.14 -14.44 -16.67
C LEU A 267 -19.57 -14.98 -16.51
N LEU A 268 -20.55 -14.18 -16.91
CA LEU A 268 -21.98 -14.54 -16.91
C LEU A 268 -22.62 -14.06 -18.21
N ASP A 269 -23.44 -14.93 -18.79
CA ASP A 269 -24.30 -14.66 -19.95
C ASP A 269 -25.70 -15.16 -19.61
N GLY A 270 -26.67 -14.25 -19.52
CA GLY A 270 -28.04 -14.61 -19.19
C GLY A 270 -28.20 -15.20 -17.78
N GLY A 271 -27.40 -14.75 -16.81
CA GLY A 271 -27.37 -15.26 -15.43
C GLY A 271 -26.70 -16.63 -15.27
N ASN A 272 -26.06 -17.15 -16.32
CA ASN A 272 -25.41 -18.46 -16.34
C ASN A 272 -23.91 -18.33 -16.60
N LEU A 273 -23.13 -19.23 -16.01
CA LEU A 273 -21.72 -19.36 -16.37
C LEU A 273 -21.63 -19.95 -17.78
N PRO A 274 -20.71 -19.49 -18.64
CA PRO A 274 -20.45 -20.12 -19.92
C PRO A 274 -19.83 -21.51 -19.73
N ASP A 275 -19.99 -22.40 -20.71
CA ASP A 275 -19.36 -23.73 -20.72
C ASP A 275 -17.83 -23.64 -20.65
N SER A 276 -17.25 -22.58 -21.21
CA SER A 276 -15.84 -22.25 -21.14
C SER A 276 -15.61 -20.74 -21.24
N PHE A 277 -14.62 -20.23 -20.53
CA PHE A 277 -14.17 -18.83 -20.66
C PHE A 277 -13.40 -18.62 -21.96
N SER A 278 -13.68 -17.52 -22.67
CA SER A 278 -13.05 -17.19 -23.96
C SER A 278 -11.57 -16.83 -23.82
N LEU A 279 -11.16 -16.29 -22.68
CA LEU A 279 -9.78 -16.01 -22.32
C LEU A 279 -9.43 -16.66 -20.97
N PRO A 280 -9.21 -17.98 -20.91
CA PRO A 280 -9.05 -18.69 -19.65
C PRO A 280 -7.73 -18.31 -18.95
N ILE A 281 -7.84 -17.79 -17.73
CA ILE A 281 -6.70 -17.41 -16.88
C ILE A 281 -6.74 -18.28 -15.61
N SER A 282 -5.91 -19.32 -15.60
CA SER A 282 -5.84 -20.31 -14.52
C SER A 282 -5.33 -19.74 -13.20
N GLY A 283 -5.89 -20.23 -12.09
CA GLY A 283 -5.38 -19.96 -10.74
C GLY A 283 -5.99 -18.74 -10.06
N LEU A 284 -5.54 -18.51 -8.83
CA LEU A 284 -6.03 -17.44 -7.97
C LEU A 284 -5.24 -16.16 -8.21
N HIS A 285 -5.94 -15.12 -8.62
CA HIS A 285 -5.34 -13.83 -8.92
C HIS A 285 -6.19 -12.70 -8.34
N PRO A 286 -5.59 -11.51 -8.16
CA PRO A 286 -6.35 -10.28 -8.14
C PRO A 286 -7.18 -10.18 -9.43
N ARG A 287 -8.43 -9.76 -9.32
CA ARG A 287 -9.38 -9.69 -10.44
C ARG A 287 -10.13 -8.37 -10.43
N THR A 288 -10.47 -7.89 -11.62
CA THR A 288 -11.41 -6.78 -11.79
C THR A 288 -12.53 -7.25 -12.71
N ALA A 289 -13.77 -6.87 -12.43
CA ALA A 289 -14.91 -7.24 -13.27
C ALA A 289 -15.96 -6.15 -13.32
N LEU A 290 -16.74 -6.18 -14.40
CA LEU A 290 -17.94 -5.38 -14.61
C LEU A 290 -19.13 -6.30 -14.85
N GLY A 291 -20.27 -5.99 -14.27
CA GLY A 291 -21.52 -6.70 -14.50
C GLY A 291 -22.73 -5.77 -14.56
N THR A 292 -23.83 -6.30 -15.09
CA THR A 292 -25.13 -5.62 -15.18
C THR A 292 -26.29 -6.54 -14.84
N ASN A 293 -27.43 -5.98 -14.46
CA ASN A 293 -28.70 -6.70 -14.40
C ASN A 293 -29.30 -6.91 -15.80
N MET A 294 -30.40 -7.65 -15.87
CA MET A 294 -31.10 -8.00 -17.12
C MET A 294 -31.53 -6.77 -17.92
N GLU A 295 -31.91 -5.68 -17.25
CA GLU A 295 -32.38 -4.46 -17.89
C GLU A 295 -31.26 -3.55 -18.40
N GLY A 296 -30.03 -3.67 -17.87
CA GLY A 296 -28.92 -2.77 -18.20
C GLY A 296 -28.84 -1.49 -17.36
N ASP A 297 -29.77 -1.28 -16.42
CA ASP A 297 -29.87 -0.06 -15.61
C ASP A 297 -29.18 -0.15 -14.24
N ARG A 298 -28.45 -1.23 -13.98
CA ARG A 298 -27.63 -1.40 -12.78
C ARG A 298 -26.25 -1.91 -13.13
N PHE A 299 -25.23 -1.35 -12.50
CA PHE A 299 -23.84 -1.80 -12.67
C PHE A 299 -23.30 -2.46 -11.40
N TYR A 300 -22.31 -3.32 -11.59
CA TYR A 300 -21.51 -3.96 -10.55
C TYR A 300 -20.04 -3.92 -10.97
N LEU A 301 -19.23 -3.12 -10.30
CA LEU A 301 -17.77 -3.09 -10.48
C LEU A 301 -17.11 -3.76 -9.29
N LEU A 302 -16.28 -4.76 -9.53
CA LEU A 302 -15.60 -5.52 -8.48
C LEU A 302 -14.08 -5.39 -8.64
N ALA A 303 -13.38 -5.23 -7.52
CA ALA A 303 -11.94 -5.42 -7.42
C ALA A 303 -11.63 -6.42 -6.29
N VAL A 304 -10.96 -7.51 -6.64
CA VAL A 304 -10.56 -8.58 -5.72
C VAL A 304 -9.06 -8.51 -5.50
N ASP A 305 -8.61 -8.37 -4.26
CA ASP A 305 -7.19 -8.38 -3.93
C ASP A 305 -6.61 -9.80 -4.03
N GLY A 306 -5.30 -9.90 -4.27
CA GLY A 306 -4.60 -11.18 -4.33
C GLY A 306 -3.09 -11.04 -4.27
N ARG A 307 -2.37 -12.17 -4.25
CA ARG A 307 -0.90 -12.26 -4.21
C ARG A 307 -0.25 -11.60 -2.99
N ASN A 308 -0.99 -11.47 -1.88
CA ASN A 308 -0.43 -11.06 -0.60
C ASN A 308 -0.88 -12.04 0.51
N PRO A 309 -0.16 -12.13 1.65
CA PRO A 309 -0.45 -13.13 2.69
C PRO A 309 -1.88 -13.11 3.23
N SER A 310 -2.55 -11.97 3.13
CA SER A 310 -3.90 -11.73 3.65
C SER A 310 -4.96 -11.55 2.55
N ALA A 311 -4.63 -11.89 1.30
CA ALA A 311 -5.59 -11.97 0.20
C ALA A 311 -5.16 -13.01 -0.84
N THR A 312 -5.96 -14.06 -0.96
CA THR A 312 -5.68 -15.21 -1.83
C THR A 312 -6.03 -14.95 -3.31
N GLY A 313 -6.94 -14.02 -3.59
CA GLY A 313 -7.52 -13.82 -4.92
C GLY A 313 -8.66 -14.79 -5.24
N MET A 314 -9.12 -14.74 -6.49
CA MET A 314 -10.15 -15.64 -7.02
C MET A 314 -9.74 -16.24 -8.36
N SER A 315 -10.25 -17.44 -8.64
CA SER A 315 -10.36 -17.97 -10.00
C SER A 315 -11.47 -17.24 -10.78
N GLU A 316 -11.48 -17.37 -12.12
CA GLU A 316 -12.59 -16.80 -12.92
C GLU A 316 -13.94 -17.42 -12.55
N THR A 317 -13.98 -18.74 -12.29
CA THR A 317 -15.20 -19.44 -11.85
C THR A 317 -15.72 -18.92 -10.52
N GLU A 318 -14.83 -18.71 -9.54
CA GLU A 318 -15.20 -18.18 -8.23
C GLU A 318 -15.75 -16.75 -8.35
N LEU A 319 -15.14 -15.91 -9.18
CA LEU A 319 -15.60 -14.55 -9.44
C LEU A 319 -16.98 -14.55 -10.13
N ALA A 320 -17.17 -15.37 -11.16
CA ALA A 320 -18.44 -15.50 -11.86
C ALA A 320 -19.57 -15.96 -10.91
N LEU A 321 -19.29 -16.98 -10.09
CA LEU A 321 -20.25 -17.48 -9.12
C LEU A 321 -20.56 -16.46 -8.02
N TYR A 322 -19.56 -15.70 -7.57
CA TYR A 322 -19.75 -14.61 -6.62
C TYR A 322 -20.66 -13.52 -7.20
N MET A 323 -20.38 -13.05 -8.43
CA MET A 323 -21.23 -12.08 -9.14
C MET A 323 -22.65 -12.61 -9.37
N LYS A 324 -22.80 -13.89 -9.71
CA LYS A 324 -24.12 -14.54 -9.81
C LYS A 324 -24.87 -14.51 -8.47
N GLY A 325 -24.15 -14.72 -7.36
CA GLY A 325 -24.69 -14.61 -6.00
C GLY A 325 -25.15 -13.19 -5.63
N LEU A 326 -24.62 -12.16 -6.28
CA LEU A 326 -25.07 -10.76 -6.16
C LEU A 326 -26.29 -10.45 -7.06
N GLY A 327 -26.73 -11.41 -7.89
CA GLY A 327 -27.84 -11.22 -8.84
C GLY A 327 -27.42 -10.60 -10.18
N VAL A 328 -26.13 -10.60 -10.51
CA VAL A 328 -25.64 -10.14 -11.80
C VAL A 328 -26.14 -11.06 -12.92
N TRP A 329 -26.62 -10.46 -14.01
CA TRP A 329 -27.15 -11.17 -15.18
C TRP A 329 -26.07 -11.40 -16.23
N ASP A 330 -25.42 -10.32 -16.68
CA ASP A 330 -24.28 -10.39 -17.60
C ASP A 330 -23.03 -9.81 -16.91
N ALA A 331 -21.87 -10.43 -17.14
CA ALA A 331 -20.62 -10.03 -16.51
C ALA A 331 -19.40 -10.30 -17.41
N ILE A 332 -18.40 -9.44 -17.32
CA ILE A 332 -17.13 -9.53 -18.04
C ILE A 332 -15.95 -9.38 -17.07
N ASN A 333 -14.93 -10.21 -17.25
CA ASN A 333 -13.65 -10.08 -16.57
C ASN A 333 -12.80 -9.00 -17.26
N LEU A 334 -12.31 -8.05 -16.49
CA LEU A 334 -11.39 -6.99 -16.94
C LEU A 334 -9.93 -7.38 -16.68
N ASP A 335 -8.97 -6.50 -16.99
CA ASP A 335 -7.56 -6.79 -16.70
C ASP A 335 -7.36 -6.97 -15.19
N GLY A 336 -6.51 -7.93 -14.83
CA GLY A 336 -6.34 -8.38 -13.45
C GLY A 336 -4.91 -8.29 -12.94
N GLY A 337 -4.62 -9.03 -11.88
CA GLY A 337 -3.28 -9.16 -11.34
C GLY A 337 -2.70 -7.84 -10.85
N GLY A 338 -1.61 -7.39 -11.48
CA GLY A 338 -0.95 -6.13 -11.12
C GLY A 338 -1.76 -4.89 -11.48
N SER A 339 -2.80 -5.02 -12.29
CA SER A 339 -3.64 -3.91 -12.75
C SER A 339 -4.89 -3.71 -11.89
N THR A 340 -5.25 -4.67 -11.04
CA THR A 340 -6.47 -4.60 -10.22
C THR A 340 -6.42 -3.49 -9.21
N GLU A 341 -7.19 -2.44 -9.49
CA GLU A 341 -7.26 -1.23 -8.67
C GLU A 341 -8.70 -0.69 -8.67
N MET A 342 -9.17 -0.25 -7.49
CA MET A 342 -10.41 0.48 -7.31
C MET A 342 -10.13 1.74 -6.48
N MET A 343 -10.61 2.87 -6.98
CA MET A 343 -10.79 4.08 -6.20
C MET A 343 -12.27 4.29 -5.88
N ALA A 344 -12.56 4.80 -4.69
CA ALA A 344 -13.90 5.27 -4.35
C ALA A 344 -13.80 6.53 -3.51
N ARG A 345 -14.86 7.33 -3.54
CA ARG A 345 -15.03 8.51 -2.71
C ARG A 345 -15.99 8.10 -1.61
N ARG A 346 -15.53 8.08 -0.36
CA ARG A 346 -16.42 7.79 0.77
C ARG A 346 -17.44 8.90 0.98
N LEU A 347 -18.51 8.59 1.70
CA LEU A 347 -19.62 9.52 1.88
C LEU A 347 -19.16 10.84 2.51
N GLY A 348 -19.42 11.95 1.80
CA GLY A 348 -19.08 13.31 2.23
C GLY A 348 -17.60 13.68 2.09
N GLU A 349 -16.72 12.75 1.74
CA GLU A 349 -15.30 13.04 1.49
C GLU A 349 -15.11 13.65 0.09
N SER A 350 -14.17 14.59 -0.07
CA SER A 350 -14.03 15.34 -1.32
C SER A 350 -13.22 14.64 -2.41
N GLY A 351 -12.48 13.58 -2.10
CA GLY A 351 -11.50 12.96 -3.00
C GLY A 351 -11.69 11.45 -3.16
N LEU A 352 -11.25 10.95 -4.31
CA LEU A 352 -11.13 9.51 -4.56
C LEU A 352 -9.85 8.98 -3.91
N THR A 353 -9.95 7.84 -3.22
CA THR A 353 -8.81 7.12 -2.64
C THR A 353 -8.74 5.70 -3.16
N ILE A 354 -7.54 5.14 -3.27
CA ILE A 354 -7.35 3.71 -3.57
C ILE A 354 -7.85 2.89 -2.38
N GLU A 355 -8.84 2.03 -2.64
CA GLU A 355 -9.60 1.28 -1.64
C GLU A 355 -9.15 -0.18 -1.47
N ASN A 356 -8.41 -0.70 -2.46
CA ASN A 356 -7.88 -2.06 -2.46
C ASN A 356 -6.33 -2.04 -2.28
N ASN A 357 -5.69 -3.20 -2.26
CA ASN A 357 -4.24 -3.32 -2.11
C ASN A 357 -3.56 -3.72 -3.45
N PRO A 358 -2.97 -2.77 -4.20
CA PRO A 358 -2.30 -3.07 -5.46
C PRO A 358 -1.23 -4.17 -5.28
N SER A 359 -1.37 -5.27 -6.02
CA SER A 359 -0.51 -6.45 -5.82
C SER A 359 0.97 -6.21 -6.16
N GLY A 360 1.29 -5.14 -6.90
CA GLY A 360 2.65 -4.68 -7.18
C GLY A 360 3.26 -3.80 -6.07
N GLY A 361 2.52 -3.49 -5.01
CA GLY A 361 2.94 -2.61 -3.92
C GLY A 361 2.75 -1.10 -4.21
N ALA A 362 2.41 -0.73 -5.44
CA ALA A 362 2.10 0.62 -5.89
C ALA A 362 1.14 0.56 -7.09
N GLU A 363 0.53 1.70 -7.44
CA GLU A 363 -0.34 1.80 -8.61
C GLU A 363 0.40 1.45 -9.91
N ARG A 364 -0.24 0.67 -10.76
CA ARG A 364 0.24 0.31 -12.08
C ARG A 364 -0.26 1.31 -13.11
N ARG A 365 0.60 1.64 -14.07
CA ARG A 365 0.18 2.37 -15.27
C ARG A 365 -0.59 1.43 -16.20
N ILE A 366 -1.86 1.73 -16.42
CA ILE A 366 -2.85 0.98 -17.23
C ILE A 366 -3.29 1.82 -18.45
N ALA A 367 -3.93 1.17 -19.44
CA ALA A 367 -4.31 1.82 -20.69
C ALA A 367 -5.60 2.65 -20.59
N ASN A 368 -6.57 2.19 -19.80
CA ASN A 368 -7.86 2.82 -19.62
C ASN A 368 -8.51 2.33 -18.30
N ALA A 369 -9.62 2.96 -17.93
CA ALA A 369 -10.36 2.72 -16.70
C ALA A 369 -11.86 2.96 -16.91
N ILE A 370 -12.68 2.54 -15.95
CA ILE A 370 -14.12 2.75 -15.92
C ILE A 370 -14.46 3.62 -14.71
N ALA A 371 -15.22 4.69 -14.91
CA ALA A 371 -15.65 5.61 -13.87
C ALA A 371 -17.16 5.51 -13.61
N VAL A 372 -17.53 5.64 -12.34
CA VAL A 372 -18.88 5.87 -11.85
C VAL A 372 -19.04 7.37 -11.61
N ILE A 373 -19.93 8.01 -12.34
CA ILE A 373 -20.06 9.47 -12.39
C ILE A 373 -21.34 9.88 -11.65
N SER A 374 -21.20 10.72 -10.61
CA SER A 374 -22.35 11.26 -9.88
C SER A 374 -22.74 12.63 -10.43
N PRO A 375 -23.99 12.82 -10.92
CA PRO A 375 -24.42 14.12 -11.39
C PRO A 375 -24.82 15.06 -10.23
N ASN A 376 -24.90 16.36 -10.53
CA ASN A 376 -25.64 17.37 -9.74
C ASN A 376 -25.20 17.58 -8.28
N ALA A 377 -23.93 17.94 -8.04
CA ALA A 377 -23.48 18.45 -6.74
C ALA A 377 -24.05 19.85 -6.46
N SER A 378 -24.70 20.04 -5.32
CA SER A 378 -25.33 21.31 -4.92
C SER A 378 -24.53 22.09 -3.88
N LEU A 379 -23.50 21.47 -3.28
CA LEU A 379 -22.69 21.97 -2.15
C LEU A 379 -23.49 22.33 -0.88
N GLN A 380 -24.83 22.31 -0.92
CA GLN A 380 -25.68 22.63 0.21
C GLN A 380 -25.74 21.42 1.16
N PRO A 381 -25.29 21.57 2.43
CA PRO A 381 -25.32 20.46 3.38
C PRO A 381 -26.77 20.07 3.68
N TYR A 382 -27.05 18.78 3.48
CA TYR A 382 -28.32 18.14 3.79
C TYR A 382 -28.20 17.33 5.09
N ASP A 383 -27.13 16.55 5.19
CA ASP A 383 -26.80 15.72 6.34
C ASP A 383 -25.28 15.54 6.44
N PHE A 384 -24.80 14.77 7.42
CA PHE A 384 -23.38 14.56 7.67
C PHE A 384 -23.08 13.14 8.14
N LYS A 385 -21.84 12.71 7.94
CA LYS A 385 -21.26 11.48 8.50
C LYS A 385 -20.23 11.85 9.55
N ILE A 386 -20.16 11.04 10.61
CA ILE A 386 -19.10 11.15 11.62
C ILE A 386 -18.08 10.03 11.37
N SER A 387 -16.79 10.36 11.32
CA SER A 387 -15.69 9.40 11.32
C SER A 387 -14.63 9.76 12.37
N VAL A 388 -13.84 8.76 12.75
CA VAL A 388 -12.69 8.89 13.65
C VAL A 388 -11.53 8.10 13.09
N SER A 389 -10.31 8.54 13.40
CA SER A 389 -9.09 7.83 13.02
C SER A 389 -8.86 6.53 13.81
N ASP A 390 -9.48 6.43 14.99
CA ASP A 390 -9.41 5.30 15.92
C ASP A 390 -10.61 5.41 16.88
N ASP A 391 -11.28 4.28 17.13
CA ASP A 391 -12.40 4.20 18.09
C ASP A 391 -11.90 4.22 19.54
N LYS A 392 -10.59 4.07 19.76
CA LYS A 392 -9.94 4.13 21.06
C LYS A 392 -9.31 5.50 21.32
N VAL A 393 -9.47 5.93 22.57
CA VAL A 393 -8.94 7.20 23.10
C VAL A 393 -8.20 6.92 24.40
N ALA A 394 -7.01 7.46 24.57
CA ALA A 394 -6.29 7.33 25.83
C ALA A 394 -6.86 8.33 26.84
N LEU A 395 -7.00 7.93 28.11
CA LEU A 395 -7.47 8.85 29.15
C LEU A 395 -6.55 10.07 29.25
N GLY A 396 -7.12 11.27 29.15
CA GLY A 396 -6.38 12.53 29.17
C GLY A 396 -5.94 13.04 27.80
N THR A 397 -6.24 12.32 26.72
CA THR A 397 -6.18 12.84 25.35
C THR A 397 -7.58 13.08 24.80
N SER A 398 -7.67 13.51 23.54
CA SER A 398 -8.92 13.74 22.84
C SER A 398 -8.92 13.03 21.50
N ARG A 399 -10.11 12.91 20.90
CA ARG A 399 -10.28 12.37 19.55
C ARG A 399 -11.03 13.37 18.70
N LYS A 400 -10.45 13.76 17.56
CA LYS A 400 -11.16 14.54 16.55
C LYS A 400 -12.31 13.72 15.99
N LEU A 401 -13.51 14.30 16.03
CA LEU A 401 -14.68 13.79 15.34
C LEU A 401 -14.70 14.46 13.98
N GLU A 402 -14.32 13.73 12.94
CA GLU A 402 -14.37 14.23 11.59
C GLU A 402 -15.82 14.23 11.11
N THR A 403 -16.27 15.36 10.59
CA THR A 403 -17.64 15.55 10.11
C THR A 403 -17.60 15.79 8.61
N HIS A 404 -18.18 14.85 7.87
CA HIS A 404 -18.21 14.87 6.41
C HIS A 404 -19.63 15.21 5.96
N PHE A 405 -19.85 16.46 5.55
CA PHE A 405 -21.16 16.93 5.11
C PHE A 405 -21.43 16.50 3.67
N PHE A 406 -22.69 16.16 3.40
CA PHE A 406 -23.14 15.80 2.06
C PHE A 406 -24.52 16.37 1.74
N ASP A 407 -24.77 16.56 0.45
CA ASP A 407 -26.05 17.03 -0.06
C ASP A 407 -27.06 15.89 -0.23
N LYS A 408 -28.28 16.22 -0.68
CA LYS A 408 -29.36 15.24 -0.88
C LYS A 408 -29.03 14.13 -1.89
N ASN A 409 -27.98 14.31 -2.71
CA ASN A 409 -27.49 13.35 -3.70
C ASN A 409 -26.20 12.65 -3.22
N PHE A 410 -25.85 12.79 -1.93
CA PHE A 410 -24.67 12.20 -1.29
C PHE A 410 -23.34 12.75 -1.84
N ASN A 411 -23.37 13.89 -2.53
CA ASN A 411 -22.15 14.59 -2.94
C ASN A 411 -21.61 15.44 -1.77
N PRO A 412 -20.28 15.63 -1.66
CA PRO A 412 -19.67 16.50 -0.67
C PRO A 412 -20.30 17.88 -0.65
N ALA A 413 -20.52 18.39 0.55
CA ALA A 413 -21.11 19.70 0.80
C ALA A 413 -20.17 20.60 1.60
N GLU A 414 -20.53 21.88 1.71
CA GLU A 414 -19.81 22.82 2.56
C GLU A 414 -19.83 22.36 4.04
N ASP A 415 -18.72 22.60 4.74
CA ASP A 415 -18.62 22.32 6.17
C ASP A 415 -19.59 23.22 6.97
N ASP A 416 -20.41 22.59 7.79
CA ASP A 416 -21.35 23.25 8.73
C ASP A 416 -21.22 22.64 10.13
N SER A 417 -20.00 22.20 10.48
CA SER A 417 -19.69 21.49 11.73
C SER A 417 -20.09 22.23 13.01
N ASN A 418 -20.06 23.57 12.98
CA ASN A 418 -20.48 24.43 14.10
C ASN A 418 -21.97 24.36 14.42
N SER A 419 -22.78 23.84 13.49
CA SER A 419 -24.24 23.70 13.63
C SER A 419 -24.64 22.32 14.17
N ILE A 420 -23.68 21.45 14.53
CA ILE A 420 -23.96 20.13 15.10
C ILE A 420 -24.15 20.24 16.61
N ASP A 421 -25.28 19.75 17.09
CA ASP A 421 -25.57 19.58 18.51
C ASP A 421 -25.03 18.22 18.99
N TRP A 422 -24.05 18.24 19.90
CA TRP A 422 -23.41 17.02 20.42
C TRP A 422 -23.98 16.58 21.77
N VAL A 423 -24.22 15.28 21.90
CA VAL A 423 -24.60 14.60 23.15
C VAL A 423 -23.67 13.42 23.39
N VAL A 424 -23.13 13.31 24.60
CA VAL A 424 -22.29 12.18 25.03
C VAL A 424 -23.03 11.39 26.10
N GLN A 425 -23.18 10.08 25.89
CA GLN A 425 -23.56 9.15 26.94
C GLN A 425 -22.29 8.66 27.66
N GLY A 426 -22.20 8.93 28.97
CA GLY A 426 -21.01 8.71 29.79
C GLY A 426 -20.40 10.03 30.28
N ASN A 427 -19.40 9.96 31.17
CA ASN A 427 -18.72 11.15 31.69
C ASN A 427 -17.67 11.68 30.69
N GLY A 428 -18.12 12.43 29.70
CA GLY A 428 -17.28 13.05 28.67
C GLY A 428 -17.97 14.24 28.03
N LYS A 429 -17.25 14.95 27.15
CA LYS A 429 -17.81 16.09 26.40
C LYS A 429 -17.26 16.16 24.99
N VAL A 430 -17.98 16.83 24.10
CA VAL A 430 -17.47 17.25 22.79
C VAL A 430 -17.30 18.77 22.82
N GLU A 431 -16.13 19.25 22.44
CA GLU A 431 -15.81 20.67 22.35
C GLU A 431 -14.95 20.92 21.11
N ASN A 432 -15.35 21.89 20.28
CA ASN A 432 -14.69 22.21 18.99
C ASN A 432 -14.48 20.98 18.09
N GLY A 433 -15.51 20.12 17.96
CA GLY A 433 -15.45 18.90 17.15
C GLY A 433 -14.51 17.81 17.69
N ARG A 434 -14.11 17.89 18.97
CA ARG A 434 -13.25 16.88 19.61
C ARG A 434 -13.92 16.28 20.82
N PHE A 435 -13.87 14.96 20.93
CA PHE A 435 -14.34 14.20 22.09
C PHE A 435 -13.25 14.13 23.17
N TYR A 436 -13.65 14.42 24.41
CA TYR A 436 -12.82 14.38 25.62
C TYR A 436 -13.46 13.44 26.65
N PRO A 437 -12.95 12.22 26.83
CA PRO A 437 -13.39 11.33 27.91
C PRO A 437 -12.84 11.81 29.26
N SER A 438 -13.62 11.65 30.33
CA SER A 438 -13.17 11.96 31.70
C SER A 438 -12.85 10.72 32.54
N GLU A 439 -13.18 9.53 32.04
CA GLU A 439 -12.90 8.25 32.70
C GLU A 439 -12.75 7.12 31.66
N PRO A 440 -12.06 6.02 32.00
CA PRO A 440 -12.02 4.83 31.14
C PRO A 440 -13.40 4.18 31.02
N GLY A 441 -13.76 3.70 29.83
CA GLY A 441 -15.05 3.08 29.57
C GLY A 441 -15.56 3.26 28.15
N LEU A 442 -16.76 2.74 27.89
CA LEU A 442 -17.47 2.90 26.62
C LEU A 442 -18.31 4.18 26.65
N PHE A 443 -18.24 4.94 25.57
CA PHE A 443 -19.00 6.17 25.37
C PHE A 443 -19.78 6.08 24.08
N SER A 444 -21.01 6.60 24.07
CA SER A 444 -21.75 6.81 22.83
C SER A 444 -21.85 8.30 22.55
N VAL A 445 -21.27 8.74 21.44
CA VAL A 445 -21.22 10.14 21.02
C VAL A 445 -22.19 10.35 19.87
N THR A 446 -23.18 11.21 20.07
CA THR A 446 -24.25 11.50 19.10
C THR A 446 -24.18 12.94 18.65
N GLY A 447 -24.05 13.17 17.35
CA GLY A 447 -24.21 14.49 16.73
C GLY A 447 -25.59 14.61 16.10
N THR A 448 -26.25 15.76 16.26
CA THR A 448 -27.52 16.07 15.61
C THR A 448 -27.40 17.30 14.73
N TYR A 449 -27.78 17.19 13.47
CA TYR A 449 -27.79 18.28 12.49
C TYR A 449 -29.14 18.33 11.78
N ARG A 450 -29.84 19.47 11.87
CA ARG A 450 -31.16 19.68 11.23
C ARG A 450 -32.19 18.56 11.47
N GLY A 451 -32.10 17.89 12.63
CA GLY A 451 -33.01 16.81 13.02
C GLY A 451 -32.54 15.40 12.63
N ASN A 452 -31.47 15.27 11.85
CA ASN A 452 -30.80 13.99 11.61
C ASN A 452 -29.77 13.75 12.72
N SER A 453 -29.76 12.56 13.30
CA SER A 453 -28.84 12.18 14.38
C SER A 453 -28.00 10.99 13.96
N HIS A 454 -26.69 11.10 14.18
CA HIS A 454 -25.72 10.04 13.93
C HIS A 454 -24.93 9.77 15.21
N SER A 455 -24.75 8.50 15.54
CA SER A 455 -24.07 8.06 16.76
C SER A 455 -22.87 7.18 16.43
N MET A 456 -21.84 7.28 17.25
CA MET A 456 -20.70 6.36 17.22
C MET A 456 -20.27 6.01 18.64
N ASP A 457 -19.73 4.81 18.79
CA ASP A 457 -19.21 4.34 20.06
C ASP A 457 -17.68 4.50 20.10
N LEU A 458 -17.18 5.06 21.21
CA LEU A 458 -15.76 5.28 21.46
C LEU A 458 -15.36 4.64 22.79
N THR A 459 -14.18 4.04 22.84
CA THR A 459 -13.65 3.41 24.05
C THR A 459 -12.50 4.23 24.62
N CYS A 460 -12.66 4.76 25.84
CA CYS A 460 -11.56 5.34 26.58
C CYS A 460 -10.78 4.23 27.30
N VAL A 461 -9.49 4.11 26.99
CA VAL A 461 -8.55 3.20 27.66
C VAL A 461 -7.87 3.94 28.81
N GLY A 462 -7.39 3.19 29.82
CA GLY A 462 -6.79 3.73 31.04
C GLY A 462 -5.45 4.47 30.85
N ASN A 463 -4.72 4.63 31.95
CA ASN A 463 -3.49 5.43 32.00
C ASN A 463 -2.39 4.91 31.07
N ALA A 464 -1.55 5.84 30.63
CA ALA A 464 -0.40 5.57 29.77
C ALA A 464 0.75 4.90 30.54
N THR A 465 1.31 3.87 29.94
CA THR A 465 2.55 3.20 30.37
C THR A 465 3.78 3.72 29.64
N GLY A 466 3.60 4.31 28.47
CA GLY A 466 4.67 4.88 27.65
C GLY A 466 4.11 5.79 26.56
N ILE A 467 5.03 6.49 25.89
CA ILE A 467 4.76 7.25 24.69
C ILE A 467 5.93 7.03 23.73
N ASP A 468 5.64 6.86 22.45
CA ASP A 468 6.62 6.86 21.37
C ASP A 468 6.26 7.99 20.40
N ILE A 469 7.26 8.73 19.93
CA ILE A 469 7.11 9.71 18.84
C ILE A 469 7.94 9.32 17.62
N SER A 470 7.38 9.53 16.43
CA SER A 470 8.01 9.15 15.17
C SER A 470 8.07 10.36 14.21
N PRO A 471 9.03 10.40 13.26
CA PRO A 471 10.08 9.40 13.01
C PRO A 471 11.18 9.44 14.08
N ALA A 472 11.95 8.35 14.21
CA ALA A 472 13.03 8.22 15.21
C ALA A 472 14.15 9.27 15.10
N SER A 473 14.25 9.97 13.96
CA SER A 473 15.11 11.15 13.77
C SER A 473 14.57 12.00 12.63
N ILE A 474 14.73 13.31 12.72
CA ILE A 474 14.38 14.25 11.65
C ILE A 474 15.66 14.86 11.09
N SER A 475 15.81 14.81 9.78
CA SER A 475 16.91 15.49 9.10
C SER A 475 16.44 16.15 7.81
N LEU A 476 16.38 17.48 7.86
CA LEU A 476 15.71 18.32 6.88
C LEU A 476 16.65 19.38 6.29
N ASP A 477 16.43 19.73 5.03
CA ASP A 477 16.97 20.93 4.42
C ASP A 477 16.24 22.18 4.95
N LEU A 478 16.74 23.38 4.62
CA LEU A 478 16.15 24.63 5.09
C LEU A 478 14.73 24.79 4.55
N GLY A 479 13.77 25.00 5.45
CA GLY A 479 12.35 25.16 5.08
C GLY A 479 11.63 23.86 4.68
N GLU A 480 12.31 22.71 4.67
CA GLU A 480 11.68 21.41 4.42
C GLU A 480 10.79 21.01 5.60
N THR A 481 9.85 20.09 5.37
CA THR A 481 8.87 19.63 6.37
C THR A 481 9.01 18.15 6.68
N ALA A 482 8.68 17.75 7.90
CA ALA A 482 8.47 16.36 8.31
C ALA A 482 7.17 16.24 9.10
N GLU A 483 6.46 15.11 8.95
CA GLU A 483 5.34 14.75 9.82
C GLU A 483 5.85 14.12 11.11
N ILE A 484 5.22 14.45 12.23
CA ILE A 484 5.48 13.87 13.54
C ILE A 484 4.22 13.17 14.03
N GLU A 485 4.35 11.89 14.34
CA GLU A 485 3.28 11.08 14.92
C GLU A 485 3.59 10.74 16.38
N ALA A 486 2.56 10.51 17.18
CA ALA A 486 2.70 10.09 18.56
C ALA A 486 1.75 8.92 18.87
N VAL A 487 2.27 7.95 19.61
CA VAL A 487 1.52 6.78 20.07
C VAL A 487 1.64 6.68 21.58
N VAL A 488 0.50 6.54 22.26
CA VAL A 488 0.44 6.25 23.69
C VAL A 488 0.22 4.76 23.89
N HIS A 489 1.09 4.16 24.71
CA HIS A 489 0.97 2.77 25.13
C HIS A 489 0.20 2.70 26.44
N THR A 490 -0.67 1.70 26.57
CA THR A 490 -1.53 1.52 27.76
C THR A 490 -1.20 0.24 28.50
N ALA A 491 -1.60 0.17 29.78
CA ALA A 491 -1.41 -1.03 30.61
C ALA A 491 -2.13 -2.27 30.04
N GLN A 492 -3.20 -2.06 29.29
CA GLN A 492 -3.98 -3.10 28.63
C GLN A 492 -3.36 -3.56 27.29
N GLY A 493 -2.21 -3.00 26.89
CA GLY A 493 -1.50 -3.40 25.67
C GLY A 493 -2.12 -2.85 24.39
N TYR A 494 -2.83 -1.72 24.46
CA TYR A 494 -3.25 -0.94 23.29
C TYR A 494 -2.22 0.15 22.97
N ASP A 495 -2.01 0.33 21.67
CA ASP A 495 -1.21 1.41 21.07
C ASP A 495 -2.17 2.42 20.42
N ILE A 496 -2.33 3.58 21.04
CA ILE A 496 -3.33 4.57 20.64
C ILE A 496 -2.61 5.76 19.98
N ALA A 497 -2.92 6.03 18.72
CA ALA A 497 -2.41 7.23 18.04
C ALA A 497 -3.05 8.49 18.66
N VAL A 498 -2.24 9.49 19.01
CA VAL A 498 -2.70 10.70 19.69
C VAL A 498 -2.27 11.95 18.95
N ASP A 499 -3.10 12.99 19.01
CA ASP A 499 -2.77 14.27 18.41
C ASP A 499 -1.74 15.01 19.25
N LEU A 500 -0.76 15.63 18.59
CA LEU A 500 0.33 16.38 19.23
C LEU A 500 -0.15 17.52 20.14
N GLN A 501 -1.35 18.06 19.91
CA GLN A 501 -1.97 19.08 20.77
C GLN A 501 -2.35 18.57 22.17
N ASP A 502 -2.49 17.26 22.34
CA ASP A 502 -2.81 16.64 23.63
C ASP A 502 -1.54 16.34 24.45
N LEU A 503 -0.36 16.66 23.90
CA LEU A 503 0.94 16.41 24.50
C LEU A 503 1.60 17.70 25.01
N SER A 504 2.46 17.57 26.01
CA SER A 504 3.38 18.64 26.38
C SER A 504 4.62 18.57 25.50
N LEU A 505 4.70 19.42 24.48
CA LEU A 505 5.82 19.50 23.55
C LEU A 505 6.83 20.60 23.92
N SER A 506 8.11 20.34 23.69
CA SER A 506 9.19 21.32 23.85
C SER A 506 10.31 21.10 22.85
N PHE A 507 10.71 22.17 22.16
CA PHE A 507 11.87 22.19 21.27
C PHE A 507 12.42 23.61 21.11
N PRO A 508 13.70 23.79 20.75
CA PRO A 508 14.26 25.11 20.51
C PRO A 508 13.66 25.80 19.27
N ASP A 509 13.24 27.07 19.39
CA ASP A 509 12.68 27.87 18.27
C ASP A 509 13.59 27.94 17.04
N ARG A 510 14.91 27.84 17.24
CA ARG A 510 15.89 27.81 16.14
C ARG A 510 15.75 26.60 15.23
N LEU A 511 15.05 25.56 15.67
CA LEU A 511 14.76 24.40 14.83
C LEU A 511 13.63 24.69 13.86
N GLY A 512 12.57 25.39 14.23
CA GLY A 512 11.46 25.56 13.31
C GLY A 512 10.13 25.80 14.00
N THR A 513 9.06 25.47 13.30
CA THR A 513 7.68 25.62 13.78
C THR A 513 6.91 24.32 13.60
N LEU A 514 5.94 24.07 14.48
CA LEU A 514 5.04 22.92 14.40
C LEU A 514 3.62 23.42 14.16
N ASN A 515 2.92 22.86 13.18
CA ASN A 515 1.51 23.13 12.92
C ASN A 515 0.77 21.80 12.76
N GLY A 516 -0.08 21.45 13.72
CA GLY A 516 -0.66 20.10 13.80
C GLY A 516 0.43 19.06 14.00
N GLN A 517 0.54 18.10 13.07
CA GLN A 517 1.58 17.08 13.03
C GLN A 517 2.81 17.50 12.18
N THR A 518 2.69 18.55 11.36
CA THR A 518 3.74 18.98 10.43
C THR A 518 4.76 19.89 11.11
N PHE A 519 6.02 19.44 11.17
CA PHE A 519 7.17 20.24 11.58
C PHE A 519 7.87 20.86 10.37
N THR A 520 8.02 22.18 10.35
CA THR A 520 8.73 22.93 9.31
C THR A 520 10.09 23.40 9.81
N ALA A 521 11.16 22.99 9.15
CA ALA A 521 12.52 23.38 9.48
C ALA A 521 12.76 24.88 9.30
N SER A 522 13.59 25.47 10.17
CA SER A 522 13.95 26.87 10.07
C SER A 522 14.83 27.14 8.84
N ASN A 523 14.92 28.41 8.45
CA ASN A 523 15.78 28.87 7.36
C ASN A 523 17.25 29.03 7.78
N ARG A 524 17.70 28.34 8.83
CA ARG A 524 19.08 28.39 9.33
C ARG A 524 19.52 27.00 9.77
N ALA A 525 20.79 26.68 9.56
CA ALA A 525 21.35 25.44 10.03
C ALA A 525 21.28 25.37 11.58
N ALA A 526 20.72 24.29 12.10
CA ALA A 526 20.54 24.07 13.53
C ALA A 526 20.45 22.58 13.85
N SER A 527 20.75 22.21 15.08
CA SER A 527 20.51 20.87 15.59
C SER A 527 19.96 20.94 17.01
N GLY A 528 19.12 19.98 17.37
CA GLY A 528 18.42 19.95 18.65
C GLY A 528 17.56 18.71 18.77
N LYS A 529 16.53 18.78 19.60
CA LYS A 529 15.57 17.71 19.77
C LYS A 529 14.16 18.27 19.95
N ILE A 530 13.18 17.44 19.62
CA ILE A 530 11.77 17.63 19.96
C ILE A 530 11.45 16.63 21.05
N SER A 531 11.01 17.13 22.21
CA SER A 531 10.60 16.31 23.35
C SER A 531 9.08 16.33 23.47
N ALA A 532 8.47 15.16 23.59
CA ALA A 532 7.05 15.01 23.88
C ALA A 532 6.84 14.31 25.21
N THR A 533 5.96 14.86 26.05
CA THR A 533 5.64 14.29 27.37
C THR A 533 4.14 14.10 27.54
N PHE A 534 3.74 12.93 28.03
CA PHE A 534 2.36 12.58 28.38
C PHE A 534 2.30 11.74 29.66
N GLN A 535 1.52 12.19 30.65
CA GLN A 535 1.39 11.53 31.97
C GLN A 535 2.75 11.17 32.63
N GLY A 536 3.77 12.02 32.41
CA GLY A 536 5.13 11.81 32.94
C GLY A 536 5.99 10.79 32.18
N ASN A 537 5.49 10.22 31.08
CA ASN A 537 6.28 9.47 30.12
C ASN A 537 6.79 10.43 29.05
N THR A 538 8.05 10.27 28.62
CA THR A 538 8.72 11.16 27.67
C THR A 538 9.43 10.37 26.60
N ASP A 539 9.34 10.85 25.37
CA ASP A 539 10.16 10.40 24.25
C ASP A 539 10.67 11.59 23.42
N GLU A 540 11.78 11.40 22.71
CA GLU A 540 12.54 12.50 22.09
C GLU A 540 13.08 12.17 20.70
N ILE A 541 12.84 13.08 19.75
CA ILE A 541 13.35 12.99 18.37
C ILE A 541 14.56 13.93 18.21
N PRO A 542 15.74 13.43 17.81
CA PRO A 542 16.85 14.28 17.39
C PRO A 542 16.54 14.94 16.03
N VAL A 543 16.79 16.25 15.93
CA VAL A 543 16.53 17.05 14.74
C VAL A 543 17.81 17.71 14.23
N SER A 544 18.07 17.58 12.93
CA SER A 544 19.20 18.19 12.22
C SER A 544 18.73 18.96 11.00
N ILE A 545 19.03 20.26 10.92
CA ILE A 545 18.56 21.17 9.86
C ILE A 545 19.74 21.77 9.12
N GLY A 546 19.69 21.66 7.80
CA GLY A 546 20.72 22.17 6.91
C GLY A 546 22.10 21.53 7.12
N TYR A 547 23.11 22.13 6.49
CA TYR A 547 24.47 21.62 6.44
C TYR A 547 25.48 22.61 7.00
N SER A 548 26.53 22.09 7.62
CA SER A 548 27.81 22.78 7.76
C SER A 548 28.71 22.39 6.59
N SER A 549 29.39 23.36 5.96
CA SER A 549 30.30 23.11 4.85
C SER A 549 31.77 23.22 5.27
N PHE A 550 32.64 22.48 4.57
CA PHE A 550 34.09 22.53 4.73
C PHE A 550 34.76 22.50 3.35
N VAL A 551 35.53 23.53 3.00
CA VAL A 551 36.34 23.57 1.77
C VAL A 551 37.60 22.74 2.02
N PHE A 552 37.80 21.70 1.23
CA PHE A 552 38.88 20.73 1.41
C PHE A 552 39.95 20.77 0.31
N ASN A 553 39.67 21.41 -0.82
CA ASN A 553 40.65 21.81 -1.81
C ASN A 553 40.20 23.15 -2.41
N ASP A 554 40.93 24.22 -2.08
CA ASP A 554 40.72 25.59 -2.52
C ASP A 554 41.58 25.96 -3.74
N PHE A 555 42.39 25.02 -4.25
CA PHE A 555 43.30 25.24 -5.38
C PHE A 555 44.34 26.35 -5.16
N GLU A 556 44.81 26.52 -3.92
CA GLU A 556 45.85 27.50 -3.56
C GLU A 556 47.26 26.90 -3.48
N SER A 557 47.40 25.58 -3.67
CA SER A 557 48.68 24.87 -3.58
C SER A 557 48.87 23.86 -4.70
N ASP A 558 50.11 23.74 -5.19
CA ASP A 558 50.48 22.81 -6.25
C ASP A 558 50.57 21.37 -5.70
N GLY A 559 49.87 20.42 -6.33
CA GLY A 559 49.72 19.05 -5.82
C GLY A 559 48.79 18.13 -6.62
N ASP A 560 47.83 18.70 -7.36
CA ASP A 560 46.96 17.94 -8.25
C ASP A 560 47.60 17.70 -9.63
N THR A 561 47.20 16.64 -10.34
CA THR A 561 47.86 16.24 -11.61
C THR A 561 46.87 15.89 -12.70
N PHE A 562 47.29 16.06 -13.96
CA PHE A 562 46.50 15.68 -15.14
C PHE A 562 46.76 14.23 -15.56
N SER A 563 45.70 13.53 -15.96
CA SER A 563 45.81 12.30 -16.74
C SER A 563 44.63 12.17 -17.71
N SER A 564 44.71 11.26 -18.69
CA SER A 564 43.68 11.12 -19.73
C SER A 564 43.43 9.68 -20.14
N TYR A 565 42.31 9.45 -20.84
CA TYR A 565 41.99 8.19 -21.50
C TYR A 565 41.17 8.43 -22.77
N PRO A 566 41.43 7.73 -23.89
CA PRO A 566 42.61 6.90 -24.15
C PRO A 566 43.87 7.78 -24.32
N GLU A 567 45.03 7.17 -24.59
CA GLU A 567 46.33 7.87 -24.77
C GLU A 567 46.29 9.00 -25.82
N ALA A 568 45.35 8.92 -26.78
CA ALA A 568 45.15 9.96 -27.80
C ALA A 568 44.56 11.28 -27.27
N VAL A 569 43.97 11.28 -26.07
CA VAL A 569 43.46 12.49 -25.41
C VAL A 569 44.64 13.23 -24.78
N THR A 570 44.86 14.48 -25.19
CA THR A 570 45.90 15.35 -24.61
C THR A 570 45.26 16.42 -23.73
N GLY A 571 46.08 17.07 -22.90
CA GLY A 571 45.62 18.11 -21.99
C GLY A 571 46.68 18.47 -20.96
N SER A 572 46.32 19.32 -20.01
CA SER A 572 47.20 19.76 -18.92
C SER A 572 46.41 20.23 -17.71
N TYR A 573 47.07 20.30 -16.57
CA TYR A 573 46.57 20.94 -15.36
C TYR A 573 47.60 21.97 -14.86
N ASN A 574 47.15 23.16 -14.48
CA ASN A 574 47.96 24.19 -13.83
C ASN A 574 47.07 25.00 -12.86
N LEU A 575 47.68 25.72 -11.93
CA LEU A 575 47.00 26.79 -11.21
C LEU A 575 46.92 28.06 -12.08
N ASP A 576 45.79 28.75 -12.05
CA ASP A 576 45.54 30.01 -12.76
C ASP A 576 45.26 31.13 -11.76
N GLU A 577 46.17 32.09 -11.66
CA GLU A 577 46.05 33.25 -10.76
C GLU A 577 45.15 34.36 -11.33
N THR A 578 44.77 34.27 -12.61
CA THR A 578 44.04 35.31 -13.35
C THR A 578 42.53 35.07 -13.40
N ILE A 579 42.12 33.81 -13.47
CA ILE A 579 40.72 33.39 -13.47
C ILE A 579 40.50 32.56 -12.21
N LYS A 580 39.78 33.11 -11.23
CA LYS A 580 39.49 32.48 -9.93
C LYS A 580 38.11 32.88 -9.40
N LYS A 581 37.54 32.08 -8.50
CA LYS A 581 36.27 32.37 -7.81
C LYS A 581 36.52 32.97 -6.44
N THR A 582 37.47 32.40 -5.71
CA THR A 582 37.93 32.76 -4.37
C THR A 582 39.46 32.75 -4.35
N GLY A 583 40.08 33.07 -3.21
CA GLY A 583 41.53 32.93 -3.03
C GLY A 583 42.42 33.71 -4.02
N GLU A 584 43.64 33.20 -4.21
CA GLU A 584 44.65 33.74 -5.10
C GLU A 584 44.77 32.96 -6.42
N SER A 585 44.29 31.73 -6.52
CA SER A 585 44.28 30.93 -7.76
C SER A 585 43.06 30.02 -7.91
N SER A 586 42.92 29.37 -9.07
CA SER A 586 42.00 28.25 -9.26
C SER A 586 42.63 27.14 -10.10
N GLY A 587 42.06 25.94 -10.06
CA GLY A 587 42.57 24.78 -10.81
C GLY A 587 42.13 24.81 -12.27
N LEU A 588 43.04 25.04 -13.21
CA LEU A 588 42.79 25.05 -14.64
C LEU A 588 43.14 23.70 -15.27
N MET A 589 42.14 23.02 -15.84
CA MET A 589 42.34 21.82 -16.67
C MET A 589 42.03 22.12 -18.14
N ALA A 590 43.00 21.92 -19.02
CA ALA A 590 42.82 21.95 -20.47
C ALA A 590 42.71 20.53 -21.04
N TYR A 591 41.90 20.34 -22.08
CA TYR A 591 41.66 19.04 -22.71
C TYR A 591 41.48 19.15 -24.23
N ASP A 592 41.86 18.10 -24.96
CA ASP A 592 41.60 17.94 -26.40
C ASP A 592 40.99 16.55 -26.66
N PHE A 593 39.71 16.52 -27.04
CA PHE A 593 38.96 15.31 -27.40
C PHE A 593 38.85 15.10 -28.92
N THR A 594 39.53 15.90 -29.75
CA THR A 594 39.37 15.91 -31.21
C THR A 594 40.02 14.71 -31.92
N LYS A 595 40.88 13.95 -31.24
CA LYS A 595 41.79 12.97 -31.87
C LYS A 595 41.24 11.55 -32.03
N THR A 596 40.09 11.20 -31.45
CA THR A 596 39.57 9.83 -31.47
C THR A 596 38.05 9.74 -31.31
N ASP A 597 37.45 8.67 -31.86
CA ASP A 597 36.01 8.38 -31.78
C ASP A 597 35.64 7.48 -30.59
N ALA A 598 36.64 6.97 -29.84
CA ALA A 598 36.43 6.21 -28.60
C ALA A 598 36.13 7.12 -27.41
N SER A 599 35.39 6.64 -26.40
CA SER A 599 35.11 7.39 -25.15
C SER A 599 36.35 8.10 -24.58
N ARG A 600 36.26 9.42 -24.46
CA ARG A 600 37.36 10.33 -24.10
C ARG A 600 37.15 10.87 -22.70
N ALA A 601 38.20 10.93 -21.90
CA ALA A 601 38.15 11.52 -20.57
C ALA A 601 39.43 12.27 -20.23
N ALA A 602 39.27 13.45 -19.64
CA ALA A 602 40.33 14.27 -19.08
C ALA A 602 40.14 14.33 -17.56
N TYR A 603 41.11 13.80 -16.82
CA TYR A 603 41.07 13.64 -15.38
C TYR A 603 41.98 14.64 -14.68
N LEU A 604 41.41 15.37 -13.74
CA LEU A 604 42.13 16.01 -12.66
C LEU A 604 42.20 15.02 -11.50
N ASN A 605 43.40 14.48 -11.27
CA ASN A 605 43.66 13.56 -10.17
C ASN A 605 43.79 14.35 -8.87
N LEU A 606 42.97 13.97 -7.91
CA LEU A 606 42.90 14.56 -6.58
C LEU A 606 43.41 13.50 -5.58
N ASP A 607 44.19 13.91 -4.57
CA ASP A 607 44.60 13.04 -3.47
C ASP A 607 44.03 13.55 -2.14
N HIS A 608 42.69 13.53 -2.02
CA HIS A 608 42.02 13.96 -0.80
C HIS A 608 41.19 12.84 -0.16
N THR A 609 41.33 12.68 1.16
CA THR A 609 40.62 11.67 1.96
C THR A 609 39.63 12.33 2.90
N LEU A 610 38.35 12.02 2.72
CA LEU A 610 37.27 12.43 3.61
C LEU A 610 37.09 11.36 4.70
N TYR A 611 37.36 11.73 5.95
CA TYR A 611 37.29 10.80 7.10
C TYR A 611 35.89 10.66 7.71
N SER A 612 35.08 11.70 7.58
CA SER A 612 33.67 11.74 7.99
C SER A 612 32.75 11.66 6.77
N THR A 613 31.46 11.43 6.98
CA THR A 613 30.43 11.19 5.94
C THR A 613 29.71 12.48 5.52
N PRO A 614 30.16 13.26 4.53
CA PRO A 614 29.35 14.36 4.02
C PRO A 614 28.16 13.79 3.24
N SER A 615 27.07 14.54 3.22
CA SER A 615 25.85 14.19 2.47
C SER A 615 26.05 14.37 0.97
N HIS A 616 26.78 15.42 0.56
CA HIS A 616 27.15 15.68 -0.81
C HIS A 616 28.45 16.48 -0.87
N LEU A 617 29.07 16.49 -2.04
CA LEU A 617 30.19 17.35 -2.38
C LEU A 617 29.70 18.46 -3.30
N GLY A 618 30.36 19.61 -3.27
CA GLY A 618 30.16 20.69 -4.21
C GLY A 618 31.49 21.27 -4.69
N VAL A 619 31.47 21.97 -5.82
CA VAL A 619 32.63 22.65 -6.39
C VAL A 619 32.16 23.80 -7.29
N TRP A 620 32.88 24.91 -7.27
CA TRP A 620 32.69 25.96 -8.27
C TRP A 620 33.36 25.56 -9.58
N VAL A 621 32.61 25.68 -10.67
CA VAL A 621 33.06 25.28 -12.01
C VAL A 621 32.80 26.40 -12.99
N LYS A 622 33.82 26.75 -13.77
CA LYS A 622 33.72 27.66 -14.91
C LYS A 622 34.13 26.92 -16.19
N GLY A 623 33.24 26.82 -17.16
CA GLY A 623 33.55 26.29 -18.50
C GLY A 623 33.99 27.39 -19.47
N ASP A 624 34.51 27.01 -20.63
CA ASP A 624 34.96 27.92 -21.70
C ASP A 624 34.26 27.74 -23.06
N GLU A 625 33.01 27.25 -23.07
CA GLU A 625 32.21 26.92 -24.28
C GLU A 625 32.67 25.68 -25.07
N GLY A 626 33.70 24.96 -24.62
CA GLY A 626 34.23 23.76 -25.28
C GLY A 626 33.36 22.50 -25.17
N GLY A 627 32.18 22.48 -25.78
CA GLY A 627 31.49 21.22 -26.14
C GLY A 627 30.57 20.55 -25.12
N GLY A 628 30.32 21.14 -23.94
CA GLY A 628 29.24 20.68 -23.05
C GLY A 628 29.45 19.30 -22.42
N HIS A 629 30.68 18.89 -22.12
CA HIS A 629 30.96 17.52 -21.66
C HIS A 629 30.44 17.20 -20.26
N TRP A 630 30.35 15.90 -19.94
CA TRP A 630 29.84 15.42 -18.65
C TRP A 630 30.90 15.53 -17.56
N LEU A 631 30.61 16.29 -16.50
CA LEU A 631 31.45 16.44 -15.32
C LEU A 631 31.11 15.41 -14.24
N ARG A 632 32.10 14.60 -13.87
CA ARG A 632 31.98 13.48 -12.94
C ARG A 632 33.14 13.43 -11.97
N ALA A 633 33.02 12.65 -10.92
CA ALA A 633 34.13 12.29 -10.05
C ALA A 633 34.12 10.82 -9.69
N ARG A 634 35.31 10.29 -9.38
CA ARG A 634 35.49 8.94 -8.84
C ARG A 634 35.88 9.02 -7.38
N ILE A 635 35.12 8.32 -6.56
CA ILE A 635 35.41 8.12 -5.15
C ILE A 635 35.76 6.66 -4.89
N LYS A 636 36.59 6.39 -3.87
CA LYS A 636 36.97 5.05 -3.45
C LYS A 636 36.79 4.89 -1.94
N GLY A 637 35.99 3.91 -1.54
CA GLY A 637 35.78 3.58 -0.13
C GLY A 637 36.96 2.82 0.49
N SER A 638 36.97 2.75 1.82
CA SER A 638 37.95 1.97 2.59
C SER A 638 37.81 0.47 2.38
N ASP A 639 36.66 0.01 1.88
CA ASP A 639 36.43 -1.36 1.39
C ASP A 639 37.07 -1.64 0.01
N GLY A 640 37.72 -0.63 -0.59
CA GLY A 640 38.39 -0.70 -1.88
C GLY A 640 37.46 -0.53 -3.08
N LYS A 641 36.14 -0.40 -2.90
CA LYS A 641 35.19 -0.22 -4.00
C LYS A 641 35.23 1.20 -4.53
N THR A 642 35.18 1.33 -5.85
CA THR A 642 35.10 2.63 -6.52
C THR A 642 33.66 2.92 -6.94
N SER A 643 33.24 4.18 -6.79
CA SER A 643 31.95 4.67 -7.25
C SER A 643 32.15 5.94 -8.05
N THR A 644 31.27 6.15 -9.03
CA THR A 644 31.26 7.39 -9.83
C THR A 644 30.09 8.26 -9.35
N ILE A 645 30.34 9.54 -9.15
CA ILE A 645 29.34 10.55 -8.81
C ILE A 645 29.31 11.63 -9.89
N ASP A 646 28.13 12.18 -10.15
CA ASP A 646 27.91 13.11 -11.27
C ASP A 646 27.64 14.51 -10.72
N PHE A 647 28.43 15.51 -11.17
CA PHE A 647 28.24 16.91 -10.78
C PHE A 647 27.36 17.65 -11.79
N ALA A 648 27.54 17.41 -13.09
CA ALA A 648 26.72 18.01 -14.13
C ALA A 648 26.76 17.19 -15.42
N ARG A 649 25.59 16.88 -16.00
CA ARG A 649 25.50 16.10 -17.23
C ARG A 649 26.12 16.81 -18.45
N TYR A 650 26.00 18.12 -18.51
CA TYR A 650 26.59 18.97 -19.54
C TYR A 650 27.16 20.22 -18.88
N VAL A 651 28.43 20.54 -19.13
CA VAL A 651 29.05 21.82 -18.72
C VAL A 651 28.89 22.82 -19.87
N ASP A 652 27.70 23.40 -20.00
CA ASP A 652 27.27 24.27 -21.11
C ASP A 652 27.24 25.77 -20.74
N TRP A 653 27.98 26.15 -19.70
CA TRP A 653 28.02 27.53 -19.19
C TRP A 653 29.46 28.09 -19.12
N THR A 654 29.57 29.42 -19.19
CA THR A 654 30.85 30.14 -19.21
C THR A 654 31.19 30.89 -17.92
N GLY A 655 30.21 31.11 -17.05
CA GLY A 655 30.39 31.74 -15.74
C GLY A 655 30.83 30.74 -14.65
N TRP A 656 31.11 31.23 -13.45
CA TRP A 656 31.24 30.35 -12.29
C TRP A 656 29.87 29.84 -11.86
N ARG A 657 29.71 28.52 -11.76
CA ARG A 657 28.50 27.86 -11.25
C ARG A 657 28.91 26.85 -10.19
N PHE A 658 28.20 26.85 -9.06
CA PHE A 658 28.38 25.82 -8.04
C PHE A 658 27.59 24.59 -8.47
N VAL A 659 28.25 23.43 -8.51
CA VAL A 659 27.65 22.15 -8.88
C VAL A 659 27.87 21.15 -7.75
N GLU A 660 26.90 20.26 -7.54
CA GLU A 660 26.88 19.34 -6.41
C GLU A 660 26.73 17.89 -6.87
N ALA A 661 27.31 16.96 -6.11
CA ALA A 661 27.21 15.52 -6.34
C ALA A 661 26.94 14.79 -5.03
N LYS A 662 25.87 13.98 -5.01
CA LYS A 662 25.52 13.14 -3.86
C LYS A 662 26.53 12.00 -3.69
N ILE A 663 26.89 11.71 -2.45
CA ILE A 663 27.69 10.53 -2.12
C ILE A 663 26.76 9.32 -1.98
N PRO A 664 27.05 8.17 -2.61
CA PRO A 664 26.29 6.95 -2.41
C PRO A 664 26.27 6.53 -0.93
N GLN A 665 25.08 6.20 -0.40
CA GLN A 665 24.94 5.70 0.99
C GLN A 665 25.74 4.41 1.25
N SER A 666 26.06 3.66 0.19
CA SER A 666 26.88 2.44 0.26
C SER A 666 28.39 2.71 0.38
N ALA A 667 28.84 3.97 0.33
CA ALA A 667 30.27 4.29 0.42
C ALA A 667 30.78 4.05 1.85
N VAL A 668 31.84 3.25 1.98
CA VAL A 668 32.47 2.95 3.28
C VAL A 668 33.60 3.95 3.54
N PHE A 669 33.52 4.70 4.63
CA PHE A 669 34.50 5.73 4.99
C PHE A 669 35.73 5.15 5.72
N PRO A 670 36.90 5.82 5.69
CA PRO A 670 37.19 7.05 4.93
C PRO A 670 37.09 6.84 3.41
N VAL A 671 36.61 7.85 2.70
CA VAL A 671 36.45 7.84 1.24
C VAL A 671 37.51 8.74 0.61
N LYS A 672 38.24 8.22 -0.37
CA LYS A 672 39.20 8.98 -1.17
C LYS A 672 38.50 9.53 -2.42
N LEU A 673 38.57 10.83 -2.64
CA LEU A 673 38.21 11.45 -3.93
C LEU A 673 39.43 11.32 -4.84
N GLU A 674 39.41 10.35 -5.77
CA GLU A 674 40.58 10.02 -6.59
C GLU A 674 40.76 10.98 -7.77
N LYS A 675 39.63 11.45 -8.34
CA LYS A 675 39.66 12.33 -9.51
C LYS A 675 38.30 12.96 -9.80
N VAL A 676 38.34 14.18 -10.32
CA VAL A 676 37.23 14.83 -11.03
C VAL A 676 37.58 14.87 -12.52
N TYR A 677 36.61 14.68 -13.41
CA TYR A 677 36.90 14.53 -14.83
C TYR A 677 35.74 14.92 -15.72
N LEU A 678 36.11 15.42 -16.90
CA LEU A 678 35.21 15.54 -18.04
C LEU A 678 35.25 14.25 -18.85
N VAL A 679 34.09 13.76 -19.27
CA VAL A 679 33.97 12.61 -20.18
C VAL A 679 33.04 12.93 -21.35
N GLU A 680 33.47 12.51 -22.53
CA GLU A 680 32.69 12.56 -23.76
C GLU A 680 32.52 11.15 -24.33
N THR A 681 31.27 10.74 -24.57
CA THR A 681 30.89 9.42 -25.09
C THR A 681 30.36 9.48 -26.51
N ASP A 682 29.92 10.65 -26.98
CA ASP A 682 29.49 10.88 -28.36
C ASP A 682 30.73 10.98 -29.29
N PRO A 683 30.86 10.11 -30.30
CA PRO A 683 31.94 10.21 -31.28
C PRO A 683 31.89 11.48 -32.14
N GLU A 684 30.73 12.13 -32.26
CA GLU A 684 30.55 13.33 -33.09
C GLU A 684 30.94 14.63 -32.35
N ASN A 685 30.96 14.61 -31.02
CA ASN A 685 31.30 15.78 -30.21
C ASN A 685 32.82 15.92 -30.00
N LYS A 686 33.50 16.48 -31.01
CA LYS A 686 34.97 16.63 -31.07
C LYS A 686 35.41 18.05 -30.77
N THR A 687 35.57 18.36 -29.49
CA THR A 687 35.98 19.68 -29.02
C THR A 687 37.25 19.62 -28.19
N GLU A 688 37.93 20.76 -28.09
CA GLU A 688 38.99 21.04 -27.13
C GLU A 688 38.59 22.27 -26.32
N GLY A 689 39.09 22.39 -25.10
CA GLY A 689 38.66 23.46 -24.19
C GLY A 689 39.39 23.45 -22.86
N ARG A 690 38.84 24.24 -21.93
CA ARG A 690 39.35 24.52 -20.60
C ARG A 690 38.22 24.59 -19.59
N ILE A 691 38.51 24.11 -18.39
CA ILE A 691 37.60 24.16 -17.26
C ILE A 691 38.38 24.59 -16.02
N TRP A 692 37.81 25.50 -15.24
CA TRP A 692 38.36 25.91 -13.96
C TRP A 692 37.53 25.34 -12.82
N PHE A 693 38.22 24.88 -11.77
CA PHE A 693 37.65 24.38 -10.53
C PHE A 693 38.10 25.26 -9.37
N ASP A 694 37.19 25.55 -8.45
CA ASP A 694 37.48 26.32 -7.24
C ASP A 694 36.61 25.86 -6.06
N ASP A 695 37.09 26.02 -4.82
CA ASP A 695 36.50 25.57 -3.55
C ASP A 695 35.75 24.22 -3.60
N PHE A 696 36.48 23.11 -3.76
CA PHE A 696 35.91 21.79 -3.50
C PHE A 696 35.44 21.70 -2.04
N THR A 697 34.15 21.50 -1.86
CA THR A 697 33.44 21.65 -0.59
C THR A 697 32.72 20.36 -0.21
N ALA A 698 32.83 19.96 1.05
CA ALA A 698 32.07 18.85 1.64
C ALA A 698 30.97 19.40 2.56
N PHE A 699 29.74 18.89 2.42
CA PHE A 699 28.59 19.33 3.21
C PHE A 699 28.16 18.25 4.20
N TYR A 700 28.19 18.57 5.50
CA TYR A 700 27.84 17.68 6.59
C TYR A 700 26.53 18.12 7.22
N LYS A 701 25.57 17.21 7.39
CA LYS A 701 24.40 17.46 8.24
C LYS A 701 24.89 17.80 9.64
N THR A 702 24.30 18.81 10.28
CA THR A 702 24.69 19.22 11.63
C THR A 702 24.12 18.21 12.62
N PRO A 703 24.87 17.21 13.14
CA PRO A 703 24.28 16.18 13.96
C PRO A 703 23.86 16.75 15.31
N TYR A 704 22.80 16.22 15.89
CA TYR A 704 22.52 16.42 17.30
C TYR A 704 23.39 15.47 18.14
N SER A 705 24.27 16.01 18.99
CA SER A 705 25.18 15.25 19.84
C SER A 705 24.75 15.18 21.31
N GLY A 706 23.58 15.71 21.65
CA GLY A 706 23.05 15.65 23.01
C GLY A 706 22.49 14.27 23.37
N GLN A 707 22.36 14.01 24.67
CA GLN A 707 21.67 12.81 25.14
C GLN A 707 20.17 12.93 24.91
N LEU A 708 19.60 11.87 24.34
CA LEU A 708 18.16 11.67 24.27
C LEU A 708 17.70 10.99 25.56
N ASN A 709 16.57 11.45 26.07
CA ASN A 709 15.90 10.88 27.22
C ASN A 709 14.62 10.21 26.71
N SER A 710 14.52 8.90 26.92
CA SER A 710 13.25 8.20 26.81
C SER A 710 12.97 7.53 28.14
N THR A 711 11.74 7.64 28.64
CA THR A 711 11.32 6.90 29.84
C THR A 711 11.11 5.42 29.55
N GLY A 712 11.07 5.04 28.27
CA GLY A 712 10.66 3.73 27.81
C GLY A 712 9.19 3.44 28.13
N ILE A 713 8.72 2.29 27.65
CA ILE A 713 7.40 1.76 28.00
C ILE A 713 7.52 1.05 29.36
N LYS A 714 6.82 1.56 30.37
CA LYS A 714 6.75 0.93 31.69
C LYS A 714 5.87 -0.30 31.61
N ILE A 715 6.43 -1.48 31.81
CA ILE A 715 5.63 -2.70 31.93
C ILE A 715 5.01 -2.69 33.34
N PRO A 716 3.68 -2.58 33.48
CA PRO A 716 3.05 -2.63 34.80
C PRO A 716 3.32 -3.98 35.47
N ASP A 717 3.49 -3.98 36.79
CA ASP A 717 3.46 -5.22 37.56
C ASP A 717 2.14 -5.95 37.29
N ASP A 718 2.20 -7.26 37.07
CA ASP A 718 0.96 -8.02 36.87
C ASP A 718 0.22 -8.18 38.20
N GLU A 719 -0.80 -7.37 38.41
CA GLU A 719 -1.67 -7.42 39.59
C GLU A 719 -2.39 -8.77 39.78
N ASN A 720 -2.39 -9.63 38.76
CA ASN A 720 -2.94 -10.97 38.85
C ASN A 720 -1.89 -12.02 39.26
N LEU A 721 -0.59 -11.71 39.20
CA LEU A 721 0.46 -12.57 39.73
C LEU A 721 0.52 -12.43 41.26
N LEU A 722 0.21 -13.52 41.95
CA LEU A 722 0.24 -13.61 43.40
C LEU A 722 1.58 -14.18 43.87
N ARG A 723 2.02 -13.75 45.07
CA ARG A 723 3.22 -14.29 45.74
C ARG A 723 2.99 -15.65 46.40
N SER A 724 1.74 -16.03 46.59
CA SER A 724 1.35 -17.28 47.24
C SER A 724 -0.07 -17.67 46.82
N LYS A 725 -0.36 -18.97 46.89
CA LYS A 725 -1.69 -19.52 46.61
C LYS A 725 -2.77 -18.84 47.48
N PRO A 726 -3.95 -18.51 46.92
CA PRO A 726 -5.10 -18.04 47.72
C PRO A 726 -5.55 -19.08 48.75
N GLU A 727 -6.13 -18.63 49.87
CA GLU A 727 -6.58 -19.55 50.94
C GLU A 727 -7.72 -20.49 50.49
N ASP A 728 -8.65 -20.01 49.67
CA ASP A 728 -9.79 -20.81 49.18
C ASP A 728 -10.21 -20.38 47.76
N PRO A 729 -9.45 -20.77 46.72
CA PRO A 729 -9.83 -20.46 45.34
C PRO A 729 -11.03 -21.30 44.90
N GLU A 730 -11.97 -20.69 44.18
CA GLU A 730 -13.09 -21.40 43.58
C GLU A 730 -12.62 -22.49 42.62
N LEU A 731 -11.52 -22.26 41.91
CA LEU A 731 -10.92 -23.21 40.97
C LEU A 731 -9.40 -23.04 40.97
N SER A 732 -8.64 -24.12 40.89
CA SER A 732 -7.20 -24.11 40.67
C SER A 732 -6.85 -24.92 39.42
N ILE A 733 -6.08 -24.32 38.52
CA ILE A 733 -5.71 -24.89 37.22
C ILE A 733 -4.20 -24.86 37.10
N THR A 734 -3.57 -26.02 37.00
CA THR A 734 -2.15 -26.08 36.66
C THR A 734 -1.98 -25.81 35.17
N VAL A 735 -0.98 -25.01 34.79
CA VAL A 735 -0.65 -24.73 33.39
C VAL A 735 0.78 -25.18 33.12
N LEU A 736 0.97 -26.02 32.09
CA LEU A 736 2.28 -26.52 31.67
C LEU A 736 2.55 -26.18 30.21
N GLY A 737 3.77 -25.72 29.91
CA GLY A 737 4.29 -25.56 28.55
C GLY A 737 4.74 -26.88 27.94
N ASN A 738 5.82 -26.86 27.16
CA ASN A 738 6.38 -28.08 26.58
C ASN A 738 7.06 -28.93 27.64
N THR A 739 6.85 -30.24 27.61
CA THR A 739 7.49 -31.19 28.53
C THR A 739 8.30 -32.23 27.76
N SER A 740 9.55 -32.42 28.20
CA SER A 740 10.47 -33.35 27.55
C SER A 740 10.26 -34.80 28.02
N PRO A 741 10.53 -35.79 27.16
CA PRO A 741 10.52 -37.22 27.55
C PRO A 741 11.51 -37.52 28.68
N VAL A 742 11.32 -38.66 29.35
CA VAL A 742 12.20 -39.08 30.46
C VAL A 742 13.49 -39.71 29.91
N SER A 743 14.61 -38.97 30.00
CA SER A 743 15.93 -39.46 29.60
C SER A 743 16.87 -39.72 30.78
N THR A 744 16.65 -39.04 31.91
CA THR A 744 17.48 -39.12 33.12
C THR A 744 16.65 -39.41 34.38
N LEU A 745 17.33 -39.78 35.47
CA LEU A 745 16.69 -39.89 36.79
C LEU A 745 16.09 -38.55 37.24
N LEU A 746 16.75 -37.43 36.89
CA LEU A 746 16.28 -36.11 37.25
C LEU A 746 14.99 -35.75 36.51
N ASP A 747 14.89 -36.07 35.21
CA ASP A 747 13.63 -35.92 34.44
C ASP A 747 12.49 -36.69 35.11
N ARG A 748 12.77 -37.91 35.58
CA ARG A 748 11.78 -38.73 36.29
C ARG A 748 11.31 -38.11 37.60
N LEU A 749 12.22 -37.50 38.37
CA LEU A 749 11.89 -36.80 39.61
C LEU A 749 11.06 -35.55 39.33
N ILE A 750 11.43 -34.77 38.30
CA ILE A 750 10.67 -33.61 37.83
C ILE A 750 9.25 -34.03 37.44
N HIS A 751 9.10 -35.10 36.66
CA HIS A 751 7.79 -35.64 36.27
C HIS A 751 6.95 -36.06 37.47
N ILE A 752 7.54 -36.70 38.49
CA ILE A 752 6.82 -37.06 39.74
C ILE A 752 6.33 -35.80 40.48
N SER A 753 7.17 -34.77 40.59
CA SER A 753 6.81 -33.52 41.26
C SER A 753 5.72 -32.78 40.48
N LEU A 754 5.85 -32.67 39.16
CA LEU A 754 4.85 -32.08 38.27
C LEU A 754 3.51 -32.82 38.34
N SER A 755 3.51 -34.16 38.27
CA SER A 755 2.27 -34.92 38.32
C SER A 755 1.56 -34.76 39.66
N LYS A 756 2.32 -34.67 40.76
CA LYS A 756 1.73 -34.40 42.08
C LYS A 756 1.03 -33.03 42.11
N LEU A 757 1.70 -31.98 41.65
CA LEU A 757 1.16 -30.62 41.62
C LEU A 757 -0.05 -30.52 40.69
N ALA A 758 0.01 -31.13 39.49
CA ALA A 758 -1.11 -31.17 38.56
C ALA A 758 -2.33 -31.90 39.15
N ASN A 759 -2.11 -32.98 39.91
CA ASN A 759 -3.18 -33.74 40.56
C ASN A 759 -3.76 -33.08 41.81
N GLU A 760 -3.12 -32.03 42.35
CA GLU A 760 -3.66 -31.20 43.43
C GLU A 760 -4.61 -30.08 42.90
N SER A 761 -4.62 -29.85 41.59
CA SER A 761 -5.50 -28.89 40.90
C SER A 761 -6.79 -29.53 40.41
N ASP A 762 -7.82 -28.70 40.15
CA ASP A 762 -9.11 -29.17 39.61
C ASP A 762 -8.97 -29.75 38.18
N PHE A 763 -8.09 -29.16 37.37
CA PHE A 763 -7.65 -29.70 36.09
C PHE A 763 -6.30 -29.12 35.64
N LEU A 764 -5.69 -29.76 34.65
CA LEU A 764 -4.45 -29.35 34.00
C LEU A 764 -4.76 -28.75 32.61
N VAL A 765 -4.10 -27.64 32.29
CA VAL A 765 -4.03 -27.08 30.93
C VAL A 765 -2.62 -27.29 30.38
N SER A 766 -2.51 -28.04 29.28
CA SER A 766 -1.26 -28.19 28.53
C SER A 766 -1.24 -27.19 27.39
N SER A 767 -0.41 -26.16 27.49
CA SER A 767 -0.15 -25.16 26.45
C SER A 767 1.07 -25.54 25.61
N GLY A 768 1.22 -26.82 25.28
CA GLY A 768 2.40 -27.38 24.60
C GLY A 768 2.36 -28.91 24.58
N THR A 769 3.45 -29.54 24.15
CA THR A 769 3.58 -30.99 24.10
C THR A 769 3.67 -31.58 25.52
N LEU A 770 2.72 -32.45 25.86
CA LEU A 770 2.77 -33.24 27.08
C LEU A 770 3.45 -34.59 26.80
N SER A 771 4.57 -34.88 27.46
CA SER A 771 5.24 -36.19 27.33
C SER A 771 4.33 -37.31 27.82
N GLU A 772 4.30 -38.44 27.11
CA GLU A 772 3.46 -39.59 27.42
C GLU A 772 3.65 -40.08 28.86
N GLU A 773 4.91 -40.15 29.34
CA GLU A 773 5.23 -40.64 30.68
C GLU A 773 4.74 -39.73 31.81
N LEU A 774 4.61 -38.42 31.54
CA LEU A 774 4.00 -37.47 32.47
C LEU A 774 2.47 -37.56 32.40
N GLY A 775 1.92 -37.64 31.18
CA GLY A 775 0.49 -37.81 30.93
C GLY A 775 -0.09 -39.01 31.68
N ASP A 776 0.58 -40.15 31.64
CA ASP A 776 0.21 -41.38 32.35
C ASP A 776 0.15 -41.24 33.88
N ARG A 777 0.80 -40.23 34.45
CA ARG A 777 0.84 -39.95 35.89
C ARG A 777 -0.22 -38.95 36.35
N ILE A 778 -0.86 -38.26 35.41
CA ILE A 778 -1.85 -37.23 35.70
C ILE A 778 -3.24 -37.90 35.78
N THR A 779 -3.86 -37.79 36.95
CA THR A 779 -5.23 -38.26 37.21
C THR A 779 -6.25 -37.13 37.15
N ALA A 780 -5.81 -35.87 37.25
CA ALA A 780 -6.67 -34.71 37.02
C ALA A 780 -7.13 -34.66 35.55
N PRO A 781 -8.32 -34.09 35.25
CA PRO A 781 -8.73 -33.83 33.88
C PRO A 781 -7.68 -32.97 33.15
N VAL A 782 -7.38 -33.30 31.89
CA VAL A 782 -6.38 -32.58 31.09
C VAL A 782 -7.06 -31.91 29.90
N ILE A 783 -6.80 -30.62 29.72
CA ILE A 783 -7.19 -29.83 28.55
C ILE A 783 -5.91 -29.53 27.76
N GLY A 784 -5.70 -30.24 26.65
CA GLY A 784 -4.47 -30.18 25.85
C GLY A 784 -4.56 -31.00 24.57
N GLY A 785 -3.42 -31.20 23.91
CA GLY A 785 -3.33 -31.97 22.64
C GLY A 785 -3.66 -31.14 21.40
N GLU A 786 -3.60 -31.76 20.22
CA GLU A 786 -3.73 -31.08 18.91
C GLU A 786 -5.19 -30.86 18.47
N SER A 787 -6.17 -31.16 19.33
CA SER A 787 -7.59 -30.95 19.04
C SER A 787 -8.14 -29.76 19.81
N PHE A 788 -8.99 -28.97 19.16
CA PHE A 788 -9.74 -27.91 19.81
C PHE A 788 -10.89 -28.48 20.65
N SER A 789 -11.14 -27.85 21.79
CA SER A 789 -12.18 -28.27 22.73
C SER A 789 -12.50 -27.14 23.70
N SER A 790 -13.63 -27.26 24.42
CA SER A 790 -14.02 -26.32 25.46
C SER A 790 -14.32 -27.05 26.75
N ALA A 791 -13.94 -26.47 27.88
CA ALA A 791 -14.39 -26.85 29.21
C ALA A 791 -14.89 -25.61 29.94
N GLY A 792 -15.97 -25.73 30.71
CA GLY A 792 -16.56 -24.60 31.44
C GLY A 792 -16.83 -24.94 32.90
N GLY A 793 -16.78 -23.93 33.77
CA GLY A 793 -17.15 -24.04 35.19
C GLY A 793 -16.77 -22.80 35.99
N LYS A 794 -17.56 -22.49 37.04
CA LYS A 794 -17.27 -21.44 38.05
C LYS A 794 -16.80 -20.10 37.42
N ASN A 795 -17.58 -19.59 36.47
CA ASN A 795 -17.36 -18.29 35.82
C ASN A 795 -16.10 -18.20 34.91
N LEU A 796 -15.55 -19.35 34.51
CA LEU A 796 -14.43 -19.48 33.58
C LEU A 796 -14.76 -20.46 32.44
N LEU A 797 -14.50 -20.01 31.22
CA LEU A 797 -14.50 -20.84 30.02
C LEU A 797 -13.06 -21.07 29.56
N VAL A 798 -12.66 -22.33 29.45
CA VAL A 798 -11.36 -22.74 28.92
C VAL A 798 -11.54 -23.22 27.49
N LEU A 799 -10.81 -22.62 26.55
CA LEU A 799 -10.84 -22.99 25.13
C LEU A 799 -9.47 -23.48 24.71
N ARG A 800 -9.39 -24.75 24.31
CA ARG A 800 -8.23 -25.29 23.64
C ARG A 800 -8.31 -24.96 22.16
N LEU A 801 -7.26 -24.33 21.63
CA LEU A 801 -7.12 -23.96 20.23
C LEU A 801 -5.87 -24.64 19.65
N ASP A 802 -5.96 -25.09 18.40
CA ASP A 802 -4.82 -25.66 17.69
C ASP A 802 -4.22 -24.62 16.74
N ASN A 803 -2.95 -24.31 16.93
CA ASN A 803 -2.15 -23.46 16.04
C ASN A 803 -0.87 -24.19 15.58
N SER A 804 -0.91 -25.51 15.51
CA SER A 804 0.25 -26.34 15.15
C SER A 804 0.76 -26.19 13.71
N SER A 805 -0.11 -25.79 12.80
CA SER A 805 0.22 -25.55 11.40
C SER A 805 0.35 -24.05 11.15
N GLN A 806 1.54 -23.63 10.72
CA GLN A 806 1.85 -22.23 10.37
C GLN A 806 1.45 -21.21 11.45
N ASN A 807 1.39 -21.59 12.73
CA ASN A 807 0.93 -20.74 13.84
C ASN A 807 -0.49 -20.15 13.64
N GLY A 808 -1.36 -20.74 12.82
CA GLY A 808 -2.73 -20.23 12.58
C GLY A 808 -3.81 -21.25 12.93
N LEU A 809 -4.96 -20.80 13.42
CA LEU A 809 -6.10 -21.67 13.75
C LEU A 809 -6.69 -22.29 12.48
N ARG A 810 -6.94 -21.46 11.47
CA ARG A 810 -7.41 -21.89 10.15
C ARG A 810 -6.46 -22.90 9.52
N ALA A 811 -5.16 -22.58 9.50
CA ALA A 811 -4.15 -23.42 8.86
C ALA A 811 -4.00 -24.79 9.56
N SER A 812 -4.33 -24.87 10.84
CA SER A 812 -4.28 -26.10 11.63
C SER A 812 -5.56 -26.90 11.48
N ASN A 813 -6.71 -26.26 11.68
CA ASN A 813 -8.01 -26.85 11.40
C ASN A 813 -9.07 -25.76 11.15
N PRO A 814 -9.55 -25.60 9.90
CA PRO A 814 -10.51 -24.56 9.55
C PRO A 814 -11.82 -24.56 10.36
N SER A 815 -12.29 -25.72 10.82
CA SER A 815 -13.54 -25.84 11.57
C SER A 815 -13.52 -25.15 12.94
N GLN A 816 -12.34 -24.79 13.43
CA GLN A 816 -12.14 -24.09 14.71
C GLN A 816 -12.62 -22.65 14.67
N ILE A 817 -12.57 -22.01 13.50
CA ILE A 817 -12.93 -20.59 13.33
C ILE A 817 -14.44 -20.37 13.62
N PRO A 818 -15.38 -21.02 12.92
CA PRO A 818 -16.81 -20.85 13.23
C PRO A 818 -17.16 -21.36 14.64
N TRP A 819 -16.51 -22.43 15.10
CA TRP A 819 -16.70 -22.95 16.46
C TRP A 819 -16.27 -21.94 17.53
N LEU A 820 -15.11 -21.29 17.37
CA LEU A 820 -14.62 -20.29 18.32
C LEU A 820 -15.57 -19.10 18.37
N ARG A 821 -16.01 -18.61 17.21
CA ARG A 821 -16.99 -17.52 17.12
C ARG A 821 -18.28 -17.86 17.86
N GLU A 822 -18.84 -19.04 17.61
CA GLU A 822 -20.06 -19.52 18.28
C GLU A 822 -19.87 -19.60 19.81
N LYS A 823 -18.73 -20.13 20.26
CA LYS A 823 -18.42 -20.25 21.70
C LYS A 823 -18.34 -18.88 22.36
N LEU A 824 -17.60 -17.94 21.76
CA LEU A 824 -17.50 -16.58 22.27
C LEU A 824 -18.86 -15.90 22.27
N GLN A 825 -19.69 -16.07 21.24
CA GLN A 825 -21.00 -15.44 21.17
C GLN A 825 -22.00 -15.98 22.20
N ASN A 826 -21.96 -17.27 22.55
CA ASN A 826 -22.98 -17.90 23.40
C ASN A 826 -22.55 -18.09 24.86
N ALA A 827 -21.26 -17.96 25.18
CA ALA A 827 -20.77 -18.17 26.53
C ALA A 827 -21.23 -17.09 27.52
N SER A 828 -21.52 -17.54 28.74
CA SER A 828 -22.05 -16.71 29.84
C SER A 828 -21.02 -16.46 30.94
N GLU A 829 -19.92 -17.20 30.90
CA GLU A 829 -18.79 -17.11 31.80
C GLU A 829 -18.15 -15.72 31.69
N LYS A 830 -17.79 -15.11 32.81
CA LYS A 830 -17.15 -13.80 32.80
C LYS A 830 -15.74 -13.89 32.19
N ASN A 831 -14.99 -14.93 32.51
CA ASN A 831 -13.57 -15.03 32.13
C ASN A 831 -13.31 -16.12 31.09
N ILE A 832 -12.28 -15.93 30.27
CA ILE A 832 -11.78 -16.93 29.31
C ILE A 832 -10.30 -17.21 29.52
N LEU A 833 -9.94 -18.49 29.43
CA LEU A 833 -8.55 -18.94 29.28
C LEU A 833 -8.41 -19.72 27.96
N LEU A 834 -7.67 -19.15 27.01
CA LEU A 834 -7.24 -19.84 25.80
C LEU A 834 -6.00 -20.68 26.10
N SER A 835 -5.92 -21.88 25.54
CA SER A 835 -4.72 -22.71 25.56
C SER A 835 -4.30 -22.99 24.12
N MET A 836 -3.03 -22.73 23.79
CA MET A 836 -2.48 -22.94 22.45
C MET A 836 -1.19 -23.77 22.50
N SER A 837 -0.90 -24.50 21.43
CA SER A 837 0.31 -25.34 21.32
C SER A 837 1.57 -24.54 21.00
N TYR A 838 1.42 -23.35 20.41
CA TYR A 838 2.51 -22.51 19.95
C TYR A 838 2.25 -21.05 20.36
N SER A 839 3.22 -20.18 20.08
CA SER A 839 3.12 -18.75 20.37
C SER A 839 1.87 -18.11 19.76
N TRP A 840 1.36 -17.07 20.41
CA TRP A 840 0.21 -16.29 19.95
C TRP A 840 0.38 -15.64 18.57
N LYS A 841 1.61 -15.46 18.07
CA LYS A 841 1.86 -14.74 16.81
C LYS A 841 1.42 -15.57 15.61
N PHE A 842 0.31 -15.19 14.96
CA PHE A 842 -0.20 -15.94 13.81
C PHE A 842 0.59 -15.60 12.54
N SER A 843 0.54 -16.49 11.55
CA SER A 843 1.12 -16.23 10.23
C SER A 843 0.26 -15.32 9.35
N ASP A 844 -1.07 -15.32 9.56
CA ASP A 844 -2.01 -14.41 8.90
C ASP A 844 -2.44 -13.30 9.90
N PRO A 845 -1.96 -12.05 9.73
CA PRO A 845 -2.30 -10.95 10.64
C PRO A 845 -3.79 -10.63 10.72
N LEU A 846 -4.56 -10.84 9.63
CA LEU A 846 -6.01 -10.62 9.66
C LEU A 846 -6.74 -11.68 10.50
N GLU A 847 -6.22 -12.91 10.54
CA GLU A 847 -6.75 -13.96 11.41
C GLU A 847 -6.47 -13.64 12.89
N GLU A 848 -5.28 -13.14 13.22
CA GLU A 848 -4.94 -12.69 14.57
C GLU A 848 -5.83 -11.52 15.01
N GLU A 849 -6.01 -10.52 14.14
CA GLU A 849 -6.85 -9.36 14.40
C GLU A 849 -8.32 -9.75 14.62
N LEU A 850 -8.85 -10.67 13.79
CA LEU A 850 -10.21 -11.19 13.92
C LEU A 850 -10.43 -11.86 15.28
N VAL A 851 -9.49 -12.71 15.72
CA VAL A 851 -9.57 -13.38 17.03
C VAL A 851 -9.46 -12.37 18.18
N LEU A 852 -8.54 -11.40 18.10
CA LEU A 852 -8.42 -10.34 19.10
C LEU A 852 -9.71 -9.52 19.22
N ARG A 853 -10.35 -9.20 18.09
CA ARG A 853 -11.62 -8.46 18.04
C ARG A 853 -12.75 -9.24 18.70
N TRP A 854 -12.91 -10.54 18.40
CA TRP A 854 -13.93 -11.37 19.06
C TRP A 854 -13.71 -11.49 20.57
N LEU A 855 -12.46 -11.55 21.03
CA LEU A 855 -12.13 -11.54 22.44
C LEU A 855 -12.43 -10.18 23.09
N GLU A 856 -12.23 -9.08 22.37
CA GLU A 856 -12.62 -7.74 22.82
C GLU A 856 -14.12 -7.58 22.94
N GLU A 857 -14.90 -7.95 21.91
CA GLU A 857 -16.36 -7.99 21.94
C GLU A 857 -16.87 -8.82 23.12
N TYR A 858 -16.23 -9.97 23.37
CA TYR A 858 -16.53 -10.81 24.51
C TYR A 858 -16.33 -10.08 25.84
N ARG A 859 -15.17 -9.45 26.04
CA ARG A 859 -14.86 -8.70 27.27
C ARG A 859 -15.81 -7.54 27.49
N ILE A 860 -16.15 -6.79 26.44
CA ILE A 860 -17.09 -5.67 26.51
C ILE A 860 -18.46 -6.19 26.97
N ARG A 861 -18.93 -7.30 26.38
CA ARG A 861 -20.23 -7.88 26.73
C ARG A 861 -20.29 -8.45 28.14
N THR A 862 -19.25 -9.16 28.59
CA THR A 862 -19.26 -9.89 29.87
C THR A 862 -18.67 -9.09 31.03
N GLY A 863 -17.94 -8.01 30.75
CA GLY A 863 -17.18 -7.23 31.74
C GLY A 863 -16.06 -8.04 32.41
N GLY A 864 -15.58 -9.12 31.77
CA GLY A 864 -14.57 -10.00 32.31
C GLY A 864 -13.22 -9.94 31.62
N LYS A 865 -12.36 -10.92 31.90
CA LYS A 865 -10.96 -10.95 31.47
C LYS A 865 -10.68 -12.11 30.51
N THR A 866 -9.79 -11.88 29.56
CA THR A 866 -9.33 -12.91 28.61
C THR A 866 -7.85 -13.16 28.79
N TYR A 867 -7.47 -14.44 28.87
CA TYR A 867 -6.10 -14.91 29.00
C TYR A 867 -5.76 -15.89 27.88
N ALA A 868 -4.49 -15.98 27.50
CA ALA A 868 -3.97 -17.02 26.62
C ALA A 868 -2.71 -17.64 27.22
N ALA A 869 -2.72 -18.94 27.41
CA ALA A 869 -1.57 -19.75 27.79
C ALA A 869 -0.91 -20.33 26.54
N THR A 870 0.38 -20.03 26.34
CA THR A 870 1.22 -20.55 25.25
C THR A 870 2.50 -21.13 25.84
N PRO A 871 3.27 -21.99 25.15
CA PRO A 871 4.51 -22.49 25.71
C PRO A 871 5.60 -21.43 25.64
N SER A 872 6.45 -21.36 26.66
CA SER A 872 7.67 -20.55 26.63
C SER A 872 8.77 -21.19 25.79
N ALA A 873 9.44 -20.36 24.99
CA ALA A 873 10.57 -20.76 24.15
C ALA A 873 11.89 -20.92 24.93
N ASP A 874 12.09 -20.14 26.00
CA ASP A 874 13.31 -20.21 26.83
C ASP A 874 13.12 -21.05 28.11
N GLY A 875 11.93 -21.65 28.27
CA GLY A 875 11.54 -22.47 29.40
C GLY A 875 11.09 -21.68 30.63
N LYS A 876 11.16 -20.35 30.61
CA LYS A 876 10.77 -19.49 31.73
C LYS A 876 9.42 -18.86 31.51
N MET A 877 8.75 -18.48 32.60
CA MET A 877 7.50 -17.76 32.51
C MET A 877 7.73 -16.34 31.95
N HIS A 878 6.97 -15.98 30.93
CA HIS A 878 6.83 -14.59 30.46
C HIS A 878 5.36 -14.20 30.43
N SER A 879 5.08 -12.90 30.52
CA SER A 879 3.71 -12.43 30.34
C SER A 879 3.67 -11.06 29.68
N ARG A 880 2.64 -10.81 28.85
CA ARG A 880 2.43 -9.53 28.17
C ARG A 880 0.95 -9.28 27.89
N MET A 881 0.60 -8.02 27.64
CA MET A 881 -0.74 -7.62 27.22
C MET A 881 -0.74 -7.28 25.73
N ILE A 882 -1.80 -7.68 25.01
CA ILE A 882 -2.08 -7.25 23.64
C ILE A 882 -3.57 -6.98 23.53
N ASN A 883 -3.98 -5.74 23.24
CA ASN A 883 -5.39 -5.36 23.03
C ASN A 883 -6.34 -5.99 24.07
N GLY A 884 -6.03 -5.86 25.36
CA GLY A 884 -6.82 -6.41 26.47
C GLY A 884 -6.70 -7.93 26.72
N LEU A 885 -6.01 -8.68 25.86
CA LEU A 885 -5.66 -10.09 26.07
C LEU A 885 -4.36 -10.20 26.89
N LYS A 886 -4.41 -10.93 28.00
CA LYS A 886 -3.21 -11.29 28.75
C LYS A 886 -2.62 -12.59 28.20
N ILE A 887 -1.47 -12.50 27.55
CA ILE A 887 -0.72 -13.68 27.12
C ILE A 887 0.25 -14.06 28.23
N ILE A 888 0.27 -15.34 28.57
CA ILE A 888 1.13 -15.94 29.56
C ILE A 888 1.86 -17.11 28.91
N GLU A 889 3.17 -16.98 28.78
CA GLU A 889 4.03 -18.04 28.27
C GLU A 889 4.38 -18.96 29.43
N ALA A 890 3.77 -20.13 29.47
CA ALA A 890 3.91 -21.10 30.55
C ALA A 890 5.33 -21.71 30.54
N PRO A 891 5.93 -21.94 31.72
CA PRO A 891 7.20 -22.64 31.84
C PRO A 891 7.19 -23.98 31.10
N SER A 892 8.28 -24.24 30.37
CA SER A 892 8.53 -25.52 29.71
C SER A 892 9.60 -26.29 30.47
N THR A 893 9.55 -27.63 30.45
CA THR A 893 10.58 -28.50 31.00
C THR A 893 11.46 -29.07 29.88
N PRO A 894 12.58 -28.40 29.52
CA PRO A 894 13.51 -28.91 28.51
C PRO A 894 14.31 -30.13 29.02
N GLU A 895 14.96 -30.86 28.11
CA GLU A 895 15.92 -31.90 28.46
C GLU A 895 16.99 -31.36 29.41
N VAL A 896 17.18 -32.04 30.54
CA VAL A 896 17.98 -31.53 31.65
C VAL A 896 19.49 -31.73 31.38
N LYS A 897 20.10 -30.82 30.63
CA LYS A 897 21.57 -30.67 30.56
C LYS A 897 22.00 -29.32 31.12
N GLY A 898 22.57 -29.33 32.33
CA GLY A 898 23.13 -28.12 32.98
C GLY A 898 22.11 -27.19 33.63
N LEU A 899 20.88 -27.66 33.87
CA LEU A 899 19.79 -26.90 34.51
C LEU A 899 20.00 -26.80 36.03
N ASP A 900 19.88 -25.60 36.60
CA ASP A 900 19.70 -25.43 38.05
C ASP A 900 18.23 -25.65 38.40
N ILE A 901 17.93 -26.79 39.05
CA ILE A 901 16.56 -27.21 39.38
C ILE A 901 15.86 -26.27 40.37
N PHE A 902 16.59 -25.39 41.06
CA PHE A 902 16.03 -24.44 42.02
C PHE A 902 15.76 -23.07 41.42
N SER A 903 16.21 -22.79 40.20
CA SER A 903 16.04 -21.50 39.53
C SER A 903 15.61 -21.60 38.06
N GLY A 904 15.46 -22.82 37.54
CA GLY A 904 15.10 -23.08 36.14
C GLY A 904 13.88 -23.98 35.97
N LEU A 905 13.11 -24.24 37.03
CA LEU A 905 11.92 -25.08 36.99
C LEU A 905 10.80 -24.49 37.86
N ASP A 906 9.88 -23.81 37.20
CA ASP A 906 8.70 -23.24 37.83
C ASP A 906 7.44 -23.93 37.32
N ILE A 907 6.40 -23.93 38.15
CA ILE A 907 5.04 -24.33 37.76
C ILE A 907 4.11 -23.13 37.88
N MET A 908 3.22 -22.99 36.91
CA MET A 908 2.18 -21.98 36.95
C MET A 908 0.88 -22.60 37.42
N THR A 909 0.21 -21.94 38.37
CA THR A 909 -1.17 -22.29 38.76
C THR A 909 -2.06 -21.08 38.63
N ILE A 910 -3.12 -21.19 37.82
CA ILE A 910 -4.19 -20.21 37.71
C ILE A 910 -5.23 -20.51 38.79
N HIS A 911 -5.68 -19.47 39.48
CA HIS A 911 -6.69 -19.52 40.53
C HIS A 911 -7.88 -18.63 40.16
N MET A 912 -9.08 -19.21 40.15
CA MET A 912 -10.31 -18.46 40.09
C MET A 912 -10.67 -18.02 41.52
N THR A 913 -10.79 -16.72 41.74
CA THR A 913 -11.20 -16.12 43.02
C THR A 913 -12.47 -15.28 42.81
N GLU A 914 -13.14 -14.86 43.88
CA GLU A 914 -14.28 -13.94 43.80
C GLU A 914 -13.94 -12.65 43.02
N ASP A 915 -12.70 -12.16 43.16
CA ASP A 915 -12.18 -10.95 42.51
C ASP A 915 -11.71 -11.17 41.05
N GLY A 916 -11.80 -12.40 40.54
CA GLY A 916 -11.37 -12.75 39.20
C GLY A 916 -10.20 -13.73 39.16
N LEU A 917 -9.65 -13.92 37.95
CA LEU A 917 -8.55 -14.84 37.70
C LEU A 917 -7.23 -14.26 38.21
N LYS A 918 -6.55 -15.02 39.06
CA LYS A 918 -5.22 -14.77 39.61
C LYS A 918 -4.30 -15.94 39.25
N TYR A 919 -3.00 -15.82 39.41
CA TYR A 919 -2.09 -16.94 39.18
C TYR A 919 -0.83 -16.85 40.04
N THR A 920 -0.24 -17.99 40.37
CA THR A 920 1.07 -18.09 41.02
C THR A 920 2.06 -18.74 40.07
N VAL A 921 3.35 -18.43 40.29
CA VAL A 921 4.47 -19.13 39.65
C VAL A 921 5.38 -19.59 40.78
N ASP A 922 5.38 -20.88 41.04
CA ASP A 922 6.04 -21.49 42.18
C ASP A 922 7.20 -22.37 41.70
N PRO A 923 8.39 -22.31 42.33
CA PRO A 923 9.46 -23.23 41.99
C PRO A 923 9.04 -24.66 42.32
N ILE A 924 9.32 -25.60 41.42
CA ILE A 924 9.03 -27.03 41.67
C ILE A 924 9.85 -27.53 42.88
N TYR A 925 11.05 -26.99 43.06
CA TYR A 925 11.94 -27.29 44.17
C TYR A 925 12.36 -26.01 44.90
N ASN A 926 12.08 -25.94 46.20
CA ASN A 926 12.59 -24.87 47.06
C ASN A 926 14.06 -25.10 47.39
N ARG A 927 14.85 -24.01 47.47
CA ARG A 927 16.19 -24.10 48.05
C ARG A 927 16.05 -24.49 49.54
N PRO A 928 16.77 -25.53 49.98
CA PRO A 928 16.72 -26.00 51.37
C PRO A 928 17.24 -24.97 52.37
#